data_AF-A0A8S9PA84-F1
#
_entry.id   AF-A0A8S9PA84-F1
#
_cell.length_a   1.000
_cell.length_b   1.000
_cell.length_c   1.000
_cell.angle_alpha   90.00
_cell.angle_beta   90.00
_cell.angle_gamma   90.00
#
_symmetry.space_group_name_H-M   'P 1'
#
loop_
_entity.id
_entity.type
_entity.pdbx_description
1 polymer ?
#
loop_
_entity_poly.entity_id
_entity_poly.type
_entity_poly.pdbx_seq_one_letter_code
_entity_poly.pdbx_strand_id
1 'polypeptide(L)'
;MADIIHERIFYPSEDGGKTSSVEELSGTIWSMCFISKGFNESKSYDPVLAIVFNRKGSLLNELVLFRWNIKEESICLISEYVEAGPLAHSIVEVPHSSGFAFLLRIGDALLMDLRDPQNPCCLVRTSLDLVPPASLVEEHFVEESCRVQDGDDEGLSNVAASALLKLSDWDPMFIDTESEIGKLSSKHVSSWTWEPDHNYNPRMIICLDDGEFFVFGLVYDDDGVKINISECLYKGLPCKEILWVEGGFLATFAEMADGTVFKLGKEKLHWMSSIQNIAPILDFSVVDDQNEKRDQMFACCGVTPEGSLRIIRSGVNVEKLLKTAPVYQGITGTWTVKMKLPDVYHSFLVLSFVEETRVLSVGLSFKDVTDSVGFQPDVCTLACGLVADGLLVQIHQDAVRLCMANMDGSSPFVSSWFPENVNQYHLTAAKSTKFNGWSCSTKSPASQFLKNLLGRRDAKLRFLLFYVCGFPNDRPDKMKRFAVGRTRFMITSLRTYLTRIVVGDCRDGVLFYSYHEDVKKLHQVYCDPAQRLVADCFLMDANSAAVSDRKGSIAILSCKDHSDFEYSNPESNLNLNCAYHMGEVAMAIKKGGNIYKLPADDVLRSYGLSKSTEAADDTIIAGTLLGSIFVFAPISREEYELLEAVQAKLVVHPLTAPVLGNDHKEFRGRESPSQATKILDGDMLAQFLELTNRQQESVLSTPQPSPSSLKASSKKCTSPPLMLHQVVQLLERVHYALH
;
A
#
# COMPACT_ATOMS: atom_id res chain seq x y z
N MET A 1 12.58 30.75 10.64
CA MET A 1 12.09 29.94 9.51
C MET A 1 10.64 29.47 9.75
N ALA A 2 9.80 30.24 10.45
CA ALA A 2 8.45 29.82 10.87
C ALA A 2 7.30 30.75 10.40
N ASP A 3 7.60 31.81 9.63
CA ASP A 3 6.60 32.85 9.30
C ASP A 3 6.05 32.79 7.86
N ILE A 4 6.28 31.71 7.10
CA ILE A 4 5.77 31.57 5.71
C ILE A 4 4.54 30.63 5.62
N ILE A 5 4.09 30.02 6.72
CA ILE A 5 3.07 28.95 6.69
C ILE A 5 1.62 29.48 6.73
N HIS A 6 1.40 30.80 6.73
CA HIS A 6 0.05 31.38 6.92
C HIS A 6 -0.58 32.11 5.74
N GLU A 7 0.09 32.20 4.59
CA GLU A 7 -0.58 32.70 3.38
C GLU A 7 -1.33 31.55 2.69
N ARG A 8 -2.66 31.60 2.78
CA ARG A 8 -3.54 30.76 1.97
C ARG A 8 -3.15 30.93 0.50
N ILE A 9 -2.74 29.85 -0.14
CA ILE A 9 -2.59 29.79 -1.59
C ILE A 9 -3.99 30.06 -2.18
N PHE A 10 -4.21 31.26 -2.69
CA PHE A 10 -5.45 31.60 -3.39
C PHE A 10 -5.35 31.09 -4.83
N TYR A 11 -6.31 30.27 -5.26
CA TYR A 11 -6.57 30.08 -6.68
C TYR A 11 -7.02 31.43 -7.28
N PRO A 12 -6.47 31.88 -8.41
CA PRO A 12 -7.04 33.03 -9.10
C PRO A 12 -8.47 32.70 -9.53
N SER A 13 -9.39 33.62 -9.28
CA SER A 13 -10.78 33.56 -9.74
C SER A 13 -10.83 33.49 -11.28
N GLU A 14 -11.61 32.58 -11.85
CA GLU A 14 -11.82 32.45 -13.31
C GLU A 14 -12.44 33.71 -13.97
N ASP A 15 -12.92 34.68 -13.18
CA ASP A 15 -13.35 35.98 -13.71
C ASP A 15 -12.14 36.88 -14.03
N GLY A 16 -11.74 36.85 -15.30
CA GLY A 16 -10.65 37.63 -15.86
C GLY A 16 -10.86 39.15 -15.81
N GLY A 17 -10.24 39.79 -14.83
CA GLY A 17 -9.96 41.22 -14.85
C GLY A 17 -8.73 41.50 -15.72
N LYS A 18 -8.95 41.98 -16.96
CA LYS A 18 -7.88 42.43 -17.87
C LYS A 18 -6.99 43.48 -17.19
N THR A 19 -5.79 43.08 -16.82
CA THR A 19 -4.68 43.97 -16.52
C THR A 19 -3.57 43.76 -17.54
N SER A 20 -2.83 44.83 -17.79
CA SER A 20 -2.07 45.20 -18.98
C SER A 20 -1.01 44.21 -19.49
N SER A 21 -0.99 44.02 -20.81
CA SER A 21 0.17 43.72 -21.69
C SER A 21 1.27 42.82 -21.13
N VAL A 22 0.92 41.60 -20.76
CA VAL A 22 1.86 40.47 -20.74
C VAL A 22 1.63 39.73 -22.06
N GLU A 23 2.66 39.48 -22.87
CA GLU A 23 2.53 38.55 -23.98
C GLU A 23 2.00 37.23 -23.42
N GLU A 24 0.78 36.83 -23.83
CA GLU A 24 0.14 35.62 -23.33
C GLU A 24 0.95 34.40 -23.78
N LEU A 25 1.89 33.96 -22.94
CA LEU A 25 2.61 32.71 -23.10
C LEU A 25 1.63 31.54 -22.93
N SER A 26 1.14 31.01 -24.05
CA SER A 26 0.26 29.84 -24.07
C SER A 26 1.07 28.57 -24.38
N GLY A 27 0.91 27.55 -23.52
CA GLY A 27 1.61 26.27 -23.62
C GLY A 27 1.52 25.47 -22.31
N THR A 28 2.18 24.32 -22.27
CA THR A 28 2.24 23.43 -21.11
C THR A 28 3.62 23.47 -20.47
N ILE A 29 3.67 23.65 -19.15
CA ILE A 29 4.91 23.55 -18.38
C ILE A 29 5.21 22.08 -18.12
N TRP A 30 6.39 21.60 -18.51
CA TRP A 30 6.79 20.20 -18.34
C TRP A 30 7.72 20.01 -17.14
N SER A 31 8.60 20.98 -16.89
CA SER A 31 9.51 20.96 -15.74
C SER A 31 9.91 22.38 -15.37
N MET A 32 10.20 22.61 -14.09
CA MET A 32 10.70 23.89 -13.61
C MET A 32 11.69 23.67 -12.47
N CYS A 33 12.71 24.54 -12.38
CA CYS A 33 13.60 24.59 -11.23
C CYS A 33 14.06 26.02 -10.97
N PHE A 34 14.32 26.35 -9.70
CA PHE A 34 15.04 27.59 -9.38
C PHE A 34 16.52 27.44 -9.77
N ILE A 35 17.15 28.57 -10.07
CA ILE A 35 18.57 28.64 -10.40
C ILE A 35 19.28 29.47 -9.33
N SER A 36 20.21 28.85 -8.61
CA SER A 36 21.04 29.53 -7.62
C SER A 36 22.00 30.49 -8.30
N LYS A 37 22.20 31.63 -7.64
CA LYS A 37 23.22 32.63 -8.02
C LYS A 37 24.35 32.63 -6.99
N GLY A 38 25.55 32.99 -7.45
CA GLY A 38 26.73 33.05 -6.58
C GLY A 38 26.60 34.09 -5.47
N PHE A 39 27.16 33.80 -4.30
CA PHE A 39 27.08 34.61 -3.07
C PHE A 39 27.65 36.04 -3.17
N ASN A 40 28.31 36.43 -4.27
CA ASN A 40 29.05 37.69 -4.37
C ASN A 40 28.27 38.87 -5.00
N GLU A 41 26.98 38.74 -5.30
CA GLU A 41 26.18 39.85 -5.84
C GLU A 41 25.48 40.64 -4.72
N SER A 42 26.02 41.83 -4.41
CA SER A 42 25.53 42.75 -3.37
C SER A 42 24.21 43.49 -3.70
N LYS A 43 23.36 42.93 -4.57
CA LYS A 43 22.09 43.55 -5.00
C LYS A 43 20.89 42.73 -4.54
N SER A 44 19.76 43.43 -4.37
CA SER A 44 18.41 42.89 -4.17
C SER A 44 18.23 41.53 -4.86
N TYR A 45 18.03 40.47 -4.08
CA TYR A 45 18.02 39.10 -4.56
C TYR A 45 16.65 38.75 -5.14
N ASP A 46 16.55 38.74 -6.47
CA ASP A 46 15.38 38.26 -7.18
C ASP A 46 15.67 36.84 -7.71
N PRO A 47 14.97 35.81 -7.22
CA PRO A 47 15.13 34.43 -7.68
C PRO A 47 14.88 34.29 -9.18
N VAL A 48 15.64 33.40 -9.83
CA VAL A 48 15.44 33.03 -11.24
C VAL A 48 14.81 31.65 -11.30
N LEU A 49 13.72 31.53 -12.05
CA LEU A 49 12.99 30.29 -12.31
C LEU A 49 13.19 29.89 -13.77
N ALA A 50 13.74 28.70 -14.00
CA ALA A 50 13.87 28.09 -15.32
C ALA A 50 12.69 27.16 -15.58
N ILE A 51 12.08 27.25 -16.76
CA ILE A 51 10.89 26.48 -17.15
C ILE A 51 11.10 25.84 -18.51
N VAL A 52 10.92 24.52 -18.58
CA VAL A 52 10.76 23.80 -19.86
C VAL A 52 9.32 23.97 -20.31
N PHE A 53 9.15 24.70 -21.41
CA PHE A 53 7.85 25.07 -21.96
C PHE A 53 7.61 24.32 -23.27
N ASN A 54 6.43 23.73 -23.42
CA ASN A 54 6.05 23.04 -24.65
C ASN A 54 4.79 23.68 -25.24
N ARG A 55 4.85 24.01 -26.53
CA ARG A 55 3.71 24.54 -27.28
C ARG A 55 3.20 23.50 -28.25
N LYS A 56 1.87 23.37 -28.30
CA LYS A 56 1.20 22.45 -29.21
C LYS A 56 1.63 22.73 -30.66
N GLY A 57 2.26 21.74 -31.29
CA GLY A 57 2.73 21.81 -32.68
C GLY A 57 4.11 22.44 -32.87
N SER A 58 4.79 22.88 -31.80
CA SER A 58 6.19 23.28 -31.87
C SER A 58 7.09 22.04 -31.94
N LEU A 59 8.12 22.10 -32.79
CA LEU A 59 9.17 21.09 -32.89
C LEU A 59 10.47 21.54 -32.20
N LEU A 60 10.45 22.72 -31.57
CA LEU A 60 11.60 23.31 -30.89
C LEU A 60 11.41 23.18 -29.38
N ASN A 61 12.51 22.95 -28.68
CA ASN A 61 12.52 22.99 -27.22
C ASN A 61 12.65 24.44 -26.77
N GLU A 62 11.77 24.87 -25.86
CA GLU A 62 11.77 26.22 -25.30
C GLU A 62 12.12 26.14 -23.80
N LEU A 63 13.25 26.71 -23.42
CA LEU A 63 13.65 26.95 -22.03
C LEU A 63 13.48 28.43 -21.71
N VAL A 64 12.51 28.74 -20.85
CA VAL A 64 12.12 30.10 -20.52
C VAL A 64 12.62 30.45 -19.13
N LEU A 65 13.28 31.61 -18.99
CA LEU A 65 13.78 32.10 -17.71
C LEU A 65 12.91 33.25 -17.21
N PHE A 66 12.43 33.13 -15.98
CA PHE A 66 11.67 34.16 -15.28
C PHE A 66 12.42 34.70 -14.09
N ARG A 67 12.22 35.98 -13.79
CA ARG A 67 12.64 36.62 -12.55
C ARG A 67 11.43 36.78 -11.66
N TRP A 68 11.53 36.37 -10.40
CA TRP A 68 10.56 36.72 -9.38
C TRP A 68 11.02 37.97 -8.64
N ASN A 69 10.37 39.10 -8.89
CA ASN A 69 10.59 40.33 -8.12
C ASN A 69 9.81 40.24 -6.81
N ILE A 70 10.51 39.91 -5.73
CA ILE A 70 9.89 39.72 -4.40
C ILE A 70 9.25 41.03 -3.91
N LYS A 71 9.81 42.18 -4.26
CA LYS A 71 9.30 43.49 -3.80
C LYS A 71 8.02 43.93 -4.51
N GLU A 72 7.88 43.54 -5.77
CA GLU A 72 6.72 43.89 -6.60
C GLU A 72 5.69 42.75 -6.68
N GLU A 73 5.95 41.62 -6.02
CA GLU A 73 5.14 40.40 -6.07
C GLU A 73 4.81 39.99 -7.53
N SER A 74 5.75 40.20 -8.43
CA SER A 74 5.56 40.04 -9.87
C SER A 74 6.59 39.09 -10.47
N ILE A 75 6.19 38.38 -11.53
CA ILE A 75 7.05 37.50 -12.31
C ILE A 75 7.31 38.17 -13.66
N CYS A 76 8.58 38.33 -14.03
CA CYS A 76 8.99 38.96 -15.28
C CYS A 76 9.75 37.97 -16.16
N LEU A 77 9.40 37.88 -17.43
CA LEU A 77 10.17 37.14 -18.44
C LEU A 77 11.57 37.79 -18.60
N ILE A 78 12.63 36.99 -18.56
CA ILE A 78 14.02 37.44 -18.78
C ILE A 78 14.47 37.12 -20.20
N SER A 79 14.38 35.84 -20.58
CA SER A 79 14.88 35.35 -21.88
C SER A 79 14.20 34.04 -22.27
N GLU A 80 14.24 33.72 -23.55
CA GLU A 80 13.83 32.43 -24.10
C GLU A 80 15.01 31.80 -24.84
N TYR A 81 15.41 30.59 -24.42
CA TYR A 81 16.35 29.75 -25.14
C TYR A 81 15.57 28.74 -25.98
N VAL A 82 15.78 28.78 -27.30
CA VAL A 82 15.07 27.91 -28.25
C VAL A 82 16.09 27.08 -29.01
N GLU A 83 15.93 25.76 -28.98
CA GLU A 83 16.84 24.85 -29.68
C GLU A 83 16.07 23.72 -30.38
N ALA A 84 16.45 23.44 -31.63
CA ALA A 84 16.00 22.24 -32.34
C ALA A 84 16.71 20.99 -31.81
N GLY A 85 15.98 19.88 -31.70
CA GLY A 85 16.56 18.62 -31.24
C GLY A 85 15.51 17.69 -30.66
N PRO A 86 15.96 16.63 -29.97
CA PRO A 86 15.06 15.75 -29.24
C PRO A 86 14.28 16.48 -28.16
N LEU A 87 13.13 15.94 -27.79
CA LEU A 87 12.19 16.55 -26.86
C LEU A 87 12.79 16.66 -25.45
N ALA A 88 12.86 17.88 -24.92
CA ALA A 88 13.25 18.17 -23.56
C ALA A 88 12.08 17.90 -22.61
N HIS A 89 12.36 17.22 -21.49
CA HIS A 89 11.33 16.84 -20.53
C HIS A 89 11.63 17.27 -19.10
N SER A 90 12.90 17.58 -18.76
CA SER A 90 13.27 17.98 -17.41
C SER A 90 14.38 19.02 -17.39
N ILE A 91 14.33 19.94 -16.43
CA ILE A 91 15.40 20.87 -16.09
C ILE A 91 15.80 20.63 -14.63
N VAL A 92 17.11 20.45 -14.39
CA VAL A 92 17.65 20.07 -13.09
C VAL A 92 18.80 20.99 -12.73
N GLU A 93 18.70 21.73 -11.64
CA GLU A 93 19.80 22.55 -11.15
C GLU A 93 20.99 21.69 -10.68
N VAL A 94 22.22 22.16 -10.94
CA VAL A 94 23.44 21.56 -10.39
C VAL A 94 23.73 22.14 -8.99
N PRO A 95 23.71 21.32 -7.93
CA PRO A 95 23.96 21.80 -6.58
C PRO A 95 25.38 22.32 -6.43
N HIS A 96 25.55 23.33 -5.57
CA HIS A 96 26.82 23.99 -5.26
C HIS A 96 27.55 24.64 -6.45
N SER A 97 26.93 24.64 -7.64
CA SER A 97 27.51 25.14 -8.88
C SER A 97 26.58 26.19 -9.47
N SER A 98 26.62 27.39 -8.90
CA SER A 98 25.66 28.46 -9.19
C SER A 98 25.51 28.75 -10.68
N GLY A 99 24.26 28.78 -11.13
CA GLY A 99 23.87 29.08 -12.51
C GLY A 99 24.00 27.91 -13.49
N PHE A 100 24.41 26.71 -13.07
CA PHE A 100 24.43 25.54 -13.96
C PHE A 100 23.18 24.67 -13.79
N ALA A 101 22.68 24.14 -14.90
CA ALA A 101 21.55 23.20 -14.89
C ALA A 101 21.66 22.18 -16.02
N PHE A 102 21.13 20.98 -15.82
CA PHE A 102 20.94 19.98 -16.87
C PHE A 102 19.57 20.11 -17.51
N LEU A 103 19.53 20.34 -18.82
CA LEU A 103 18.33 20.15 -19.64
C LEU A 103 18.34 18.72 -20.19
N LEU A 104 17.49 17.86 -19.62
CA LEU A 104 17.36 16.45 -19.97
C LEU A 104 16.36 16.28 -21.12
N ARG A 105 16.80 15.58 -22.18
CA ARG A 105 16.02 15.32 -23.39
C ARG A 105 16.00 13.83 -23.70
N ILE A 106 15.10 13.43 -24.58
CA ILE A 106 15.06 12.06 -25.10
C ILE A 106 16.32 11.80 -25.94
N GLY A 107 17.26 10.99 -25.45
CA GLY A 107 18.48 10.59 -26.14
C GLY A 107 19.75 11.38 -25.77
N ASP A 108 19.63 12.57 -25.18
CA ASP A 108 20.79 13.35 -24.73
C ASP A 108 20.49 14.28 -23.54
N ALA A 109 21.55 14.75 -22.88
CA ALA A 109 21.50 15.71 -21.78
C ALA A 109 22.42 16.91 -22.09
N LEU A 110 21.91 18.12 -21.87
CA LEU A 110 22.67 19.37 -22.07
C LEU A 110 23.03 20.00 -20.72
N LEU A 111 24.29 20.37 -20.55
CA LEU A 111 24.70 21.26 -19.46
C LEU A 111 24.54 22.71 -19.91
N MET A 112 23.58 23.40 -19.29
CA MET A 112 23.26 24.79 -19.54
C MET A 112 24.01 25.70 -18.56
N ASP A 113 24.56 26.79 -19.09
CA ASP A 113 25.07 27.92 -18.32
C ASP A 113 24.01 29.04 -18.32
N LEU A 114 23.44 29.25 -17.15
CA LEU A 114 22.38 30.20 -16.84
C LEU A 114 22.87 31.29 -15.87
N ARG A 115 24.20 31.43 -15.69
CA ARG A 115 24.80 32.47 -14.82
C ARG A 115 24.51 33.89 -15.34
N ASP A 116 24.41 34.04 -16.65
CA ASP A 116 23.79 35.21 -17.30
C ASP A 116 22.39 34.83 -17.80
N PRO A 117 21.32 35.07 -17.01
CA PRO A 117 19.96 34.72 -17.40
C PRO A 117 19.43 35.49 -18.62
N GLN A 118 20.14 36.50 -19.14
CA GLN A 118 19.74 37.15 -20.40
C GLN A 118 20.26 36.39 -21.63
N ASN A 119 21.35 35.64 -21.47
CA ASN A 119 22.03 34.93 -22.55
C ASN A 119 22.32 33.47 -22.15
N PRO A 120 21.27 32.66 -21.90
CA PRO A 120 21.45 31.24 -21.62
C PRO A 120 22.17 30.54 -22.77
N CYS A 121 23.13 29.66 -22.46
CA CYS A 121 23.86 28.90 -23.46
C CYS A 121 24.11 27.45 -23.04
N CYS A 122 24.27 26.57 -24.04
CA CYS A 122 24.63 25.17 -23.83
C CYS A 122 26.16 25.02 -23.89
N LEU A 123 26.75 24.43 -22.86
CA LEU A 123 28.19 24.20 -22.77
C LEU A 123 28.61 22.84 -23.30
N VAL A 124 27.90 21.78 -22.88
CA VAL A 124 28.25 20.39 -23.18
C VAL A 124 26.98 19.62 -23.52
N ARG A 125 27.05 18.81 -24.57
CA ARG A 125 26.01 17.84 -24.95
C ARG A 125 26.52 16.43 -24.74
N THR A 126 25.72 15.62 -24.06
CA THR A 126 26.08 14.26 -23.67
C THR A 126 25.04 13.28 -24.19
N SER A 127 25.43 12.32 -25.04
CA SER A 127 24.52 11.29 -25.56
C SER A 127 24.21 10.23 -24.50
N LEU A 128 22.95 9.78 -24.47
CA LEU A 128 22.45 8.72 -23.59
C LEU A 128 22.37 7.34 -24.27
N ASP A 129 22.76 7.23 -25.54
CA ASP A 129 22.84 5.94 -26.26
C ASP A 129 24.13 5.18 -25.86
N LEU A 130 24.27 4.94 -24.56
CA LEU A 130 25.42 4.28 -23.95
C LEU A 130 25.31 2.76 -24.16
N VAL A 131 26.38 2.14 -24.67
CA VAL A 131 26.42 0.68 -24.91
C VAL A 131 26.75 -0.04 -23.59
N PRO A 132 25.88 -0.95 -23.09
CA PRO A 132 26.19 -1.68 -21.86
C PRO A 132 27.33 -2.68 -22.09
N PRO A 133 28.23 -2.90 -21.11
CA PRO A 133 29.24 -3.94 -21.20
C PRO A 133 28.60 -5.33 -21.18
N ALA A 134 29.13 -6.26 -21.98
CA ALA A 134 28.58 -7.61 -22.19
C ALA A 134 28.48 -8.48 -20.91
N SER A 135 29.07 -8.06 -19.79
CA SER A 135 29.16 -8.81 -18.53
C SER A 135 28.04 -8.53 -17.52
N LEU A 136 27.05 -7.69 -17.84
CA LEU A 136 25.92 -7.36 -16.94
C LEU A 136 24.59 -8.01 -17.35
N VAL A 137 24.61 -8.82 -18.42
CA VAL A 137 23.45 -9.59 -18.88
C VAL A 137 23.42 -10.92 -18.15
N GLU A 138 23.15 -10.91 -16.85
CA GLU A 138 22.65 -12.05 -16.05
C GLU A 138 22.82 -11.70 -14.57
N GLU A 139 21.71 -11.45 -13.88
CA GLU A 139 21.38 -12.02 -12.56
C GLU A 139 19.99 -11.49 -12.15
N HIS A 140 19.09 -12.42 -11.76
CA HIS A 140 17.70 -12.23 -11.31
C HIS A 140 16.53 -12.26 -12.32
N PHE A 141 16.64 -13.02 -13.42
CA PHE A 141 15.46 -13.72 -13.94
C PHE A 141 15.45 -15.15 -13.39
N VAL A 142 14.67 -15.40 -12.34
CA VAL A 142 14.36 -16.79 -11.93
C VAL A 142 13.38 -17.35 -12.95
N GLU A 143 13.90 -17.87 -14.06
CA GLU A 143 13.13 -18.66 -15.01
C GLU A 143 13.04 -20.11 -14.50
N GLU A 144 12.30 -20.34 -13.40
CA GLU A 144 11.87 -21.70 -13.05
C GLU A 144 10.68 -22.09 -13.95
N SER A 145 10.98 -22.44 -15.20
CA SER A 145 10.02 -23.12 -16.07
C SER A 145 9.77 -24.54 -15.53
N CYS A 146 8.77 -24.69 -14.68
CA CYS A 146 8.25 -26.00 -14.28
C CYS A 146 7.61 -26.69 -15.50
N ARG A 147 8.39 -27.46 -16.27
CA ARG A 147 7.86 -28.44 -17.22
C ARG A 147 7.22 -29.58 -16.45
N VAL A 148 5.89 -29.61 -16.40
CA VAL A 148 5.13 -30.76 -15.88
C VAL A 148 5.05 -31.80 -16.99
N GLN A 149 5.56 -32.99 -16.71
CA GLN A 149 5.33 -34.18 -17.51
C GLN A 149 3.87 -34.61 -17.33
N ASP A 150 3.16 -34.82 -18.44
CA ASP A 150 1.83 -35.42 -18.47
C ASP A 150 1.91 -36.86 -17.94
N GLY A 151 1.35 -37.08 -16.75
CA GLY A 151 1.06 -38.41 -16.21
C GLY A 151 -0.45 -38.59 -16.22
N ASP A 152 -0.91 -39.56 -17.01
CA ASP A 152 -2.28 -40.05 -17.02
C ASP A 152 -2.68 -40.52 -15.62
N ASP A 153 -3.69 -39.89 -15.01
CA ASP A 153 -4.52 -40.52 -13.99
C ASP A 153 -5.95 -39.99 -14.08
N GLU A 154 -6.86 -40.91 -14.40
CA GLU A 154 -8.30 -40.72 -14.48
C GLU A 154 -8.91 -40.47 -13.09
N GLY A 155 -9.79 -39.48 -13.00
CA GLY A 155 -10.87 -39.48 -12.00
C GLY A 155 -10.84 -38.35 -10.98
N LEU A 156 -11.40 -37.20 -11.36
CA LEU A 156 -12.27 -36.33 -10.53
C LEU A 156 -12.68 -35.10 -11.35
N SER A 157 -13.68 -35.30 -12.21
CA SER A 157 -14.39 -34.24 -12.90
C SER A 157 -15.37 -33.58 -11.93
N ASN A 158 -15.09 -32.34 -11.50
CA ASN A 158 -16.11 -31.28 -11.35
C ASN A 158 -15.56 -29.93 -10.87
N VAL A 159 -16.06 -28.86 -11.50
CA VAL A 159 -16.04 -27.44 -11.12
C VAL A 159 -14.76 -26.63 -11.35
N ALA A 160 -14.66 -26.00 -12.53
CA ALA A 160 -14.31 -24.58 -12.75
C ALA A 160 -13.81 -24.39 -14.19
N ALA A 161 -14.74 -24.34 -15.15
CA ALA A 161 -14.44 -23.86 -16.50
C ALA A 161 -14.41 -22.32 -16.48
N SER A 162 -13.33 -21.73 -15.98
CA SER A 162 -12.99 -20.33 -16.24
C SER A 162 -12.07 -20.30 -17.46
N ALA A 163 -12.56 -19.69 -18.54
CA ALA A 163 -11.94 -19.67 -19.85
C ALA A 163 -10.51 -19.11 -19.83
N LEU A 164 -9.55 -19.97 -20.16
CA LEU A 164 -8.20 -19.61 -20.58
C LEU A 164 -8.25 -19.02 -22.00
N LEU A 165 -8.18 -17.70 -22.12
CA LEU A 165 -7.82 -17.04 -23.37
C LEU A 165 -6.33 -16.75 -23.34
N LYS A 166 -5.55 -17.56 -24.06
CA LYS A 166 -4.18 -17.22 -24.45
C LYS A 166 -4.27 -16.14 -25.54
N LEU A 167 -4.03 -14.88 -25.17
CA LEU A 167 -4.02 -13.76 -26.10
C LEU A 167 -2.60 -13.20 -26.23
N SER A 168 -2.20 -13.04 -27.50
CA SER A 168 -0.94 -12.48 -27.98
C SER A 168 -0.78 -11.02 -27.59
N ASP A 169 0.47 -10.65 -27.30
CA ASP A 169 0.92 -9.36 -26.76
C ASP A 169 0.40 -8.14 -27.54
N TRP A 170 -0.49 -7.36 -26.93
CA TRP A 170 -0.78 -5.98 -27.33
C TRP A 170 -1.31 -5.20 -26.11
N ASP A 171 -0.50 -4.24 -25.64
CA ASP A 171 -0.81 -3.36 -24.51
C ASP A 171 -1.65 -2.14 -24.99
N PRO A 172 -2.86 -1.92 -24.45
CA PRO A 172 -3.74 -0.83 -24.88
C PRO A 172 -3.51 0.51 -24.14
N MET A 173 -2.49 0.66 -23.29
CA MET A 173 -2.11 1.95 -22.66
C MET A 173 -0.99 2.70 -23.42
N PHE A 174 -0.42 2.09 -24.46
CA PHE A 174 0.45 2.79 -25.41
C PHE A 174 -0.40 3.63 -26.37
N ILE A 175 -0.62 4.91 -26.03
CA ILE A 175 -0.94 5.92 -27.04
C ILE A 175 0.40 6.43 -27.55
N ASP A 176 1.09 5.62 -28.34
CA ASP A 176 2.03 6.16 -29.31
C ASP A 176 1.74 5.55 -30.67
N THR A 177 1.67 6.48 -31.61
CA THR A 177 1.58 6.34 -33.06
C THR A 177 2.31 5.11 -33.61
N GLU A 178 1.69 4.51 -34.63
CA GLU A 178 2.31 3.60 -35.58
C GLU A 178 3.82 3.84 -35.73
N SER A 179 4.63 2.94 -35.19
CA SER A 179 6.00 2.82 -35.69
C SER A 179 6.43 1.36 -35.71
N GLU A 180 6.96 1.03 -36.86
CA GLU A 180 7.35 -0.28 -37.34
C GLU A 180 8.43 -0.89 -36.44
N ILE A 181 8.39 -2.21 -36.38
CA ILE A 181 9.45 -3.11 -35.90
C ILE A 181 10.81 -2.63 -36.45
N GLY A 182 11.68 -2.07 -35.59
CA GLY A 182 13.10 -1.92 -35.90
C GLY A 182 13.80 -0.57 -35.69
N LYS A 183 13.20 0.43 -35.02
CA LYS A 183 13.99 1.60 -34.53
C LYS A 183 14.38 1.39 -33.07
N LEU A 184 15.68 1.47 -32.76
CA LEU A 184 16.13 1.71 -31.38
C LEU A 184 15.41 2.97 -30.89
N SER A 185 14.52 2.83 -29.91
CA SER A 185 13.98 3.99 -29.19
C SER A 185 15.14 4.67 -28.46
N SER A 186 15.33 5.97 -28.70
CA SER A 186 16.31 6.76 -27.97
C SER A 186 15.98 6.75 -26.48
N LYS A 187 16.97 6.43 -25.63
CA LYS A 187 16.79 6.32 -24.17
C LYS A 187 16.58 7.69 -23.53
N HIS A 188 15.86 7.76 -22.43
CA HIS A 188 15.71 8.99 -21.65
C HIS A 188 15.94 8.75 -20.16
N VAL A 189 16.29 9.81 -19.43
CA VAL A 189 16.46 9.74 -17.97
C VAL A 189 15.09 9.65 -17.32
N SER A 190 14.78 8.52 -16.71
CA SER A 190 13.49 8.32 -16.02
C SER A 190 13.49 8.90 -14.61
N SER A 191 14.63 8.85 -13.92
CA SER A 191 14.82 9.41 -12.58
C SER A 191 16.29 9.70 -12.28
N TRP A 192 16.55 10.56 -11.30
CA TRP A 192 17.89 11.00 -10.93
C TRP A 192 17.97 11.43 -9.48
N THR A 193 19.18 11.46 -8.91
CA THR A 193 19.44 12.00 -7.58
C THR A 193 20.87 12.51 -7.47
N TRP A 194 21.09 13.52 -6.63
CA TRP A 194 22.43 14.04 -6.36
C TRP A 194 23.07 13.33 -5.17
N GLU A 195 24.36 13.03 -5.28
CA GLU A 195 25.18 12.60 -4.15
C GLU A 195 25.32 13.77 -3.15
N PRO A 196 24.90 13.60 -1.89
CA PRO A 196 25.08 14.61 -0.86
C PRO A 196 26.58 14.76 -0.50
N ASP A 197 26.94 15.91 0.06
CA ASP A 197 28.26 16.23 0.64
C ASP A 197 29.45 16.36 -0.35
N HIS A 198 29.25 16.14 -1.66
CA HIS A 198 30.27 16.32 -2.70
C HIS A 198 30.22 17.73 -3.34
N ASN A 199 30.58 18.76 -2.57
CA ASN A 199 30.37 20.16 -2.96
C ASN A 199 31.27 20.68 -4.10
N TYR A 200 32.42 20.06 -4.36
CA TYR A 200 33.38 20.54 -5.36
C TYR A 200 33.24 19.87 -6.73
N ASN A 201 32.82 18.60 -6.75
CA ASN A 201 32.59 17.81 -7.95
C ASN A 201 31.23 17.13 -7.82
N PRO A 202 30.13 17.84 -8.14
CA PRO A 202 28.79 17.28 -8.03
C PRO A 202 28.66 16.00 -8.85
N ARG A 203 28.09 14.96 -8.23
CA ARG A 203 27.80 13.68 -8.86
C ARG A 203 26.30 13.42 -8.81
N MET A 204 25.73 13.12 -9.97
CA MET A 204 24.33 12.75 -10.13
C MET A 204 24.24 11.29 -10.53
N ILE A 205 23.45 10.49 -9.83
CA ILE A 205 23.06 9.16 -10.29
C ILE A 205 21.80 9.31 -11.12
N ILE A 206 21.79 8.67 -12.30
CA ILE A 206 20.64 8.63 -13.18
C ILE A 206 20.21 7.18 -13.41
N CYS A 207 18.90 6.97 -13.59
CA CYS A 207 18.31 5.76 -14.12
C CYS A 207 17.67 6.10 -15.47
N LEU A 208 17.93 5.27 -16.47
CA LEU A 208 17.31 5.37 -17.78
C LEU A 208 15.99 4.56 -17.82
N ASP A 209 15.18 4.84 -18.84
CA ASP A 209 13.91 4.17 -19.11
C ASP A 209 14.00 2.68 -19.45
N ASP A 210 15.20 2.18 -19.75
CA ASP A 210 15.49 0.76 -19.89
C ASP A 210 16.04 0.11 -18.60
N GLY A 211 16.07 0.86 -17.49
CA GLY A 211 16.48 0.40 -16.17
C GLY A 211 17.99 0.37 -15.93
N GLU A 212 18.79 0.98 -16.81
CA GLU A 212 20.24 1.10 -16.63
C GLU A 212 20.61 2.31 -15.75
N PHE A 213 21.58 2.13 -14.85
CA PHE A 213 22.04 3.15 -13.91
C PHE A 213 23.44 3.66 -14.25
N PHE A 214 23.62 4.99 -14.20
CA PHE A 214 24.90 5.65 -14.47
C PHE A 214 25.17 6.77 -13.48
N VAL A 215 26.44 7.17 -13.36
CA VAL A 215 26.85 8.38 -12.63
C VAL A 215 27.33 9.43 -13.60
N PHE A 216 26.76 10.63 -13.51
CA PHE A 216 27.24 11.85 -14.13
C PHE A 216 28.07 12.63 -13.11
N GLY A 217 29.37 12.74 -13.33
CA GLY A 217 30.26 13.55 -12.51
C GLY A 217 30.67 14.83 -13.26
N LEU A 218 30.51 15.99 -12.62
CA LEU A 218 31.04 17.23 -13.15
C LEU A 218 32.47 17.42 -12.68
N VAL A 219 33.35 17.75 -13.63
CA VAL A 219 34.76 18.07 -13.38
C VAL A 219 35.03 19.47 -13.90
N TYR A 220 35.62 20.30 -13.05
CA TYR A 220 36.00 21.68 -13.37
C TYR A 220 37.50 21.72 -13.64
N ASP A 221 37.86 21.88 -14.91
CA ASP A 221 39.26 22.03 -15.35
C ASP A 221 39.53 23.48 -15.81
N ASP A 222 40.80 23.83 -16.04
CA ASP A 222 41.20 25.11 -16.63
C ASP A 222 40.59 25.34 -18.04
N ASP A 223 40.24 24.25 -18.75
CA ASP A 223 39.58 24.28 -20.07
C ASP A 223 38.05 24.48 -19.99
N GLY A 224 37.47 24.52 -18.79
CA GLY A 224 36.02 24.63 -18.55
C GLY A 224 35.41 23.40 -17.88
N VAL A 225 34.08 23.32 -17.90
CA VAL A 225 33.32 22.24 -17.26
C VAL A 225 33.22 21.04 -18.19
N LYS A 226 33.59 19.86 -17.69
CA LYS A 226 33.45 18.58 -18.39
C LYS A 226 32.52 17.65 -17.63
N ILE A 227 31.86 16.76 -18.36
CA ILE A 227 31.00 15.71 -17.79
C ILE A 227 31.72 14.38 -17.98
N ASN A 228 31.92 13.66 -16.89
CA ASN A 228 32.39 12.28 -16.89
C ASN A 228 31.19 11.35 -16.62
N ILE A 229 31.02 10.34 -17.47
CA ILE A 229 29.96 9.33 -17.31
C ILE A 229 30.63 8.01 -16.90
N SER A 230 30.10 7.36 -15.87
CA SER A 230 30.55 6.03 -15.48
C SER A 230 30.15 4.95 -16.49
N GLU A 231 30.73 3.76 -16.36
CA GLU A 231 30.08 2.56 -16.92
C GLU A 231 28.72 2.30 -16.24
N CYS A 232 27.92 1.43 -16.86
CA CYS A 232 26.62 1.01 -16.30
C CYS A 232 26.86 0.33 -14.94
N LEU A 233 26.30 0.94 -13.88
CA LEU A 233 26.50 0.47 -12.51
C LEU A 233 25.62 -0.74 -12.16
N TYR A 234 24.45 -0.81 -12.79
CA TYR A 234 23.41 -1.82 -12.57
C TYR A 234 22.35 -1.75 -13.68
N LYS A 235 21.70 -2.88 -13.95
CA LYS A 235 20.54 -2.97 -14.85
C LYS A 235 19.39 -3.67 -14.15
N GLY A 236 18.24 -2.99 -14.05
CA GLY A 236 17.04 -3.53 -13.44
C GLY A 236 15.78 -2.95 -14.08
N LEU A 237 14.81 -2.56 -13.26
CA LEU A 237 13.61 -1.88 -13.71
C LEU A 237 13.84 -0.37 -13.84
N PRO A 238 13.17 0.30 -14.79
CA PRO A 238 13.15 1.75 -14.82
C PRO A 238 12.54 2.30 -13.53
N CYS A 239 13.28 3.18 -12.88
CA CYS A 239 12.85 3.80 -11.65
C CYS A 239 12.09 5.09 -11.93
N LYS A 240 11.02 5.31 -11.16
CA LYS A 240 10.31 6.58 -11.10
C LYS A 240 11.03 7.59 -10.20
N GLU A 241 11.62 7.10 -9.11
CA GLU A 241 12.31 7.96 -8.15
C GLU A 241 13.54 7.24 -7.57
N ILE A 242 14.58 8.02 -7.27
CA ILE A 242 15.80 7.57 -6.60
C ILE A 242 16.06 8.49 -5.40
N LEU A 243 16.15 7.90 -4.22
CA LEU A 243 16.44 8.61 -2.98
C LEU A 243 17.83 8.22 -2.48
N TRP A 244 18.71 9.21 -2.33
CA TRP A 244 19.97 9.02 -1.64
C TRP A 244 19.77 9.02 -0.12
N VAL A 245 20.34 8.03 0.56
CA VAL A 245 20.27 7.84 2.01
C VAL A 245 21.69 7.87 2.60
N GLU A 246 21.81 8.34 3.84
CA GLU A 246 23.09 8.35 4.56
C GLU A 246 23.79 6.99 4.54
N GLY A 247 25.13 7.00 4.51
CA GLY A 247 25.95 5.79 4.46
C GLY A 247 26.15 5.19 3.07
N GLY A 248 25.83 5.95 2.01
CA GLY A 248 26.03 5.54 0.61
C GLY A 248 24.98 4.54 0.12
N PHE A 249 23.78 4.61 0.68
CA PHE A 249 22.65 3.79 0.28
C PHE A 249 21.74 4.56 -0.67
N LEU A 250 21.08 3.84 -1.57
CA LEU A 250 20.11 4.37 -2.52
C LEU A 250 18.83 3.56 -2.39
N ALA A 251 17.70 4.23 -2.17
CA ALA A 251 16.38 3.61 -2.29
C ALA A 251 15.79 3.98 -3.65
N THR A 252 15.52 2.98 -4.48
CA THR A 252 14.97 3.15 -5.82
C THR A 252 13.54 2.64 -5.88
N PHE A 253 12.64 3.40 -6.48
CA PHE A 253 11.23 3.05 -6.57
C PHE A 253 10.82 2.89 -8.02
N ALA A 254 10.38 1.69 -8.39
CA ALA A 254 9.79 1.40 -9.69
C ALA A 254 8.26 1.62 -9.63
N GLU A 255 7.65 1.89 -10.79
CA GLU A 255 6.20 1.99 -10.89
C GLU A 255 5.57 0.62 -10.68
N MET A 256 4.64 0.50 -9.71
CA MET A 256 3.83 -0.71 -9.53
C MET A 256 4.66 -1.99 -9.35
N ALA A 257 5.81 -1.87 -8.69
CA ALA A 257 6.76 -2.95 -8.42
C ALA A 257 7.47 -2.73 -7.08
N ASP A 258 8.15 -3.77 -6.58
CA ASP A 258 8.96 -3.67 -5.36
C ASP A 258 10.07 -2.63 -5.56
N GLY A 259 10.25 -1.76 -4.57
CA GLY A 259 11.42 -0.90 -4.51
C GLY A 259 12.67 -1.71 -4.17
N THR A 260 13.84 -1.12 -4.42
CA THR A 260 15.12 -1.77 -4.14
C THR A 260 16.02 -0.83 -3.35
N VAL A 261 16.76 -1.38 -2.39
CA VAL A 261 17.83 -0.67 -1.68
C VAL A 261 19.16 -1.16 -2.22
N PHE A 262 19.95 -0.23 -2.73
CA PHE A 262 21.32 -0.46 -3.17
C PHE A 262 22.33 0.17 -2.22
N LYS A 263 23.55 -0.37 -2.22
CA LYS A 263 24.73 0.28 -1.67
C LYS A 263 25.68 0.64 -2.82
N LEU A 264 26.08 1.91 -2.88
CA LEU A 264 27.02 2.38 -3.89
C LEU A 264 28.43 1.84 -3.58
N GLY A 265 28.91 0.97 -4.47
CA GLY A 265 30.32 0.55 -4.51
C GLY A 265 31.16 1.53 -5.32
N LYS A 266 32.44 1.18 -5.58
CA LYS A 266 33.33 2.02 -6.39
C LYS A 266 32.91 2.10 -7.86
N GLU A 267 32.40 1.00 -8.41
CA GLU A 267 32.10 0.86 -9.85
C GLU A 267 30.76 0.20 -10.14
N LYS A 268 30.01 -0.24 -9.11
CA LYS A 268 28.72 -0.94 -9.25
C LYS A 268 27.78 -0.59 -8.11
N LEU A 269 26.48 -0.76 -8.35
CA LEU A 269 25.49 -0.80 -7.28
C LEU A 269 25.35 -2.24 -6.77
N HIS A 270 25.46 -2.41 -5.46
CA HIS A 270 25.25 -3.70 -4.81
C HIS A 270 23.83 -3.76 -4.26
N TRP A 271 23.05 -4.74 -4.68
CA TRP A 271 21.72 -5.01 -4.12
C TRP A 271 21.82 -5.37 -2.63
N MET A 272 20.96 -4.78 -1.80
CA MET A 272 20.96 -5.00 -0.34
C MET A 272 19.65 -5.62 0.15
N SER A 273 18.51 -5.06 -0.25
CA SER A 273 17.18 -5.52 0.16
C SER A 273 16.09 -4.97 -0.76
N SER A 274 14.89 -5.56 -0.70
CA SER A 274 13.70 -5.03 -1.37
C SER A 274 12.82 -4.20 -0.42
N ILE A 275 12.06 -3.28 -0.98
CA ILE A 275 10.97 -2.53 -0.34
C ILE A 275 9.68 -3.08 -0.94
N GLN A 276 8.91 -3.81 -0.14
CA GLN A 276 7.72 -4.50 -0.63
C GLN A 276 6.65 -3.51 -1.13
N ASN A 277 6.07 -3.84 -2.26
CA ASN A 277 4.96 -3.15 -2.88
C ASN A 277 3.94 -4.16 -3.41
N ILE A 278 2.69 -4.01 -2.97
CA ILE A 278 1.58 -4.85 -3.41
C ILE A 278 0.72 -4.16 -4.48
N ALA A 279 1.09 -2.95 -4.90
CA ALA A 279 0.46 -2.24 -6.00
C ALA A 279 0.86 -2.84 -7.35
N PRO A 280 -0.06 -2.91 -8.33
CA PRO A 280 -1.49 -2.69 -8.19
C PRO A 280 -2.17 -3.99 -7.72
N ILE A 281 -3.19 -3.92 -6.86
CA ILE A 281 -4.00 -5.11 -6.57
C ILE A 281 -5.03 -5.27 -7.70
N LEU A 282 -4.71 -6.08 -8.71
CA LEU A 282 -5.54 -6.24 -9.92
C LEU A 282 -6.77 -7.14 -9.71
N ASP A 283 -6.62 -8.15 -8.85
CA ASP A 283 -7.69 -8.99 -8.35
C ASP A 283 -7.24 -9.62 -7.04
N PHE A 284 -8.19 -10.11 -6.25
CA PHE A 284 -7.87 -10.88 -5.06
C PHE A 284 -8.94 -11.92 -4.75
N SER A 285 -8.64 -12.91 -3.94
CA SER A 285 -9.64 -13.82 -3.37
C SER A 285 -9.43 -13.93 -1.88
N VAL A 286 -10.51 -13.88 -1.12
CA VAL A 286 -10.50 -14.16 0.31
C VAL A 286 -10.93 -15.60 0.50
N VAL A 287 -10.12 -16.37 1.23
CA VAL A 287 -10.34 -17.80 1.47
C VAL A 287 -10.23 -18.05 2.98
N ASP A 288 -11.26 -18.70 3.54
CA ASP A 288 -11.23 -19.23 4.91
C ASP A 288 -10.32 -20.46 4.91
N ASP A 289 -9.15 -20.34 5.54
CA ASP A 289 -8.33 -21.52 5.81
C ASP A 289 -8.95 -22.29 6.97
N GLN A 290 -9.58 -23.42 6.64
CA GLN A 290 -10.27 -24.29 7.61
C GLN A 290 -9.37 -24.75 8.78
N ASN A 291 -8.04 -24.65 8.63
CA ASN A 291 -7.08 -25.00 9.66
C ASN A 291 -6.71 -23.83 10.59
N GLU A 292 -6.72 -22.58 10.11
CA GLU A 292 -6.29 -21.39 10.89
C GLU A 292 -7.46 -20.59 11.50
N LYS A 293 -8.72 -20.92 11.15
CA LYS A 293 -9.92 -20.15 11.55
C LYS A 293 -9.82 -18.65 11.22
N ARG A 294 -8.99 -18.28 10.25
CA ARG A 294 -8.72 -16.89 9.86
C ARG A 294 -8.72 -16.80 8.33
N ASP A 295 -9.43 -15.80 7.83
CA ASP A 295 -9.49 -15.50 6.42
C ASP A 295 -8.12 -14.98 5.92
N GLN A 296 -7.64 -15.52 4.80
CA GLN A 296 -6.45 -15.04 4.10
C GLN A 296 -6.82 -14.45 2.74
N MET A 297 -6.16 -13.37 2.36
CA MET A 297 -6.36 -12.70 1.06
C MET A 297 -5.20 -13.02 0.12
N PHE A 298 -5.51 -13.65 -1.01
CA PHE A 298 -4.59 -13.92 -2.10
C PHE A 298 -4.77 -12.85 -3.17
N ALA A 299 -3.79 -11.99 -3.38
CA ALA A 299 -3.85 -10.84 -4.27
C ALA A 299 -2.90 -10.99 -5.47
N CYS A 300 -3.39 -10.66 -6.67
CA CYS A 300 -2.58 -10.51 -7.87
C CYS A 300 -2.02 -9.08 -7.90
N CYS A 301 -0.71 -8.96 -7.70
CA CYS A 301 0.02 -7.70 -7.52
C CYS A 301 1.06 -7.50 -8.63
N GLY A 302 1.50 -6.26 -8.83
CA GLY A 302 2.52 -5.91 -9.81
C GLY A 302 2.05 -5.96 -11.28
N VAL A 303 2.86 -5.37 -12.16
CA VAL A 303 2.68 -5.42 -13.62
C VAL A 303 3.93 -6.05 -14.24
N THR A 304 3.79 -6.66 -15.43
CA THR A 304 4.89 -7.37 -16.13
C THR A 304 6.14 -6.47 -16.22
N PRO A 305 7.36 -6.98 -15.91
CA PRO A 305 7.69 -8.37 -15.56
C PRO A 305 7.49 -8.75 -14.08
N GLU A 306 7.21 -7.81 -13.20
CA GLU A 306 7.15 -7.98 -11.73
C GLU A 306 5.80 -8.48 -11.19
N GLY A 307 4.96 -9.04 -12.06
CA GLY A 307 3.68 -9.62 -11.66
C GLY A 307 3.88 -10.74 -10.62
N SER A 308 3.27 -10.61 -9.44
CA SER A 308 3.41 -11.52 -8.32
C SER A 308 2.06 -11.86 -7.68
N LEU A 309 1.98 -13.04 -7.04
CA LEU A 309 0.87 -13.37 -6.16
C LEU A 309 1.29 -13.13 -4.71
N ARG A 310 0.57 -12.28 -3.99
CA ARG A 310 0.85 -11.92 -2.59
C ARG A 310 -0.21 -12.53 -1.67
N ILE A 311 0.22 -13.07 -0.54
CA ILE A 311 -0.66 -13.62 0.50
C ILE A 311 -0.67 -12.64 1.67
N ILE A 312 -1.83 -12.05 1.91
CA ILE A 312 -2.07 -11.02 2.92
C ILE A 312 -2.88 -11.66 4.04
N ARG A 313 -2.37 -11.56 5.26
CA ARG A 313 -2.90 -12.25 6.44
C ARG A 313 -2.90 -11.31 7.64
N SER A 314 -3.87 -11.46 8.54
CA SER A 314 -3.82 -10.78 9.83
C SER A 314 -2.93 -11.57 10.81
N GLY A 315 -1.81 -10.97 11.19
CA GLY A 315 -0.84 -11.50 12.15
C GLY A 315 0.57 -11.73 11.60
N VAL A 316 1.53 -11.88 12.52
CA VAL A 316 2.94 -12.12 12.18
C VAL A 316 3.13 -13.59 11.81
N ASN A 317 3.69 -13.85 10.62
CA ASN A 317 4.11 -15.20 10.26
C ASN A 317 5.33 -15.58 11.10
N VAL A 318 5.21 -16.65 11.89
CA VAL A 318 6.33 -17.21 12.65
C VAL A 318 6.83 -18.42 11.89
N GLU A 319 8.02 -18.31 11.31
CA GLU A 319 8.67 -19.45 10.69
C GLU A 319 9.05 -20.47 11.77
N LYS A 320 8.55 -21.69 11.62
CA LYS A 320 8.84 -22.77 12.55
C LYS A 320 10.19 -23.40 12.22
N LEU A 321 11.24 -22.86 12.83
CA LEU A 321 12.59 -23.41 12.68
C LEU A 321 12.74 -24.81 13.31
N LEU A 322 12.06 -25.08 14.43
CA LEU A 322 12.16 -26.35 15.15
C LEU A 322 10.83 -26.79 15.78
N LYS A 323 10.62 -28.10 15.89
CA LYS A 323 9.56 -28.73 16.70
C LYS A 323 10.18 -29.78 17.62
N THR A 324 9.94 -29.69 18.92
CA THR A 324 10.25 -30.79 19.86
C THR A 324 9.18 -31.89 19.77
N ALA A 325 9.51 -33.09 20.27
CA ALA A 325 8.53 -34.15 20.44
C ALA A 325 7.40 -33.69 21.39
N PRO A 326 6.17 -34.23 21.27
CA PRO A 326 5.02 -33.84 22.09
C PRO A 326 5.12 -34.30 23.56
N VAL A 327 6.34 -34.56 24.05
CA VAL A 327 6.63 -35.00 25.43
C VAL A 327 6.51 -33.83 26.41
N TYR A 328 6.69 -32.59 25.96
CA TYR A 328 6.65 -31.38 26.79
C TYR A 328 5.26 -30.71 26.79
N GLN A 329 4.22 -31.42 27.22
CA GLN A 329 2.87 -30.84 27.37
C GLN A 329 2.72 -30.14 28.73
N GLY A 330 1.97 -29.03 28.77
CA GLY A 330 1.64 -28.35 30.04
C GLY A 330 2.70 -27.37 30.55
N ILE A 331 3.54 -26.81 29.66
CA ILE A 331 4.53 -25.79 30.01
C ILE A 331 3.80 -24.52 30.53
N THR A 332 4.18 -24.05 31.71
CA THR A 332 3.63 -22.86 32.38
C THR A 332 4.55 -21.63 32.25
N GLY A 333 5.83 -21.84 31.96
CA GLY A 333 6.82 -20.77 31.78
C GLY A 333 8.04 -21.21 31.00
N THR A 334 8.68 -20.28 30.29
CA THR A 334 9.90 -20.53 29.52
C THR A 334 10.90 -19.39 29.67
N TRP A 335 12.20 -19.71 29.70
CA TRP A 335 13.29 -18.74 29.77
C TRP A 335 14.46 -19.18 28.89
N THR A 336 15.13 -18.23 28.25
CA THR A 336 16.42 -18.45 27.60
C THR A 336 17.53 -17.91 28.48
N VAL A 337 18.60 -18.68 28.65
CA VAL A 337 19.68 -18.34 29.58
C VAL A 337 21.03 -18.52 28.89
N LYS A 338 21.91 -17.53 29.00
CA LYS A 338 23.30 -17.60 28.54
C LYS A 338 24.16 -18.32 29.58
N MET A 339 25.24 -18.98 29.15
CA MET A 339 26.24 -19.50 30.07
C MET A 339 27.13 -18.39 30.62
N LYS A 340 27.49 -17.42 29.77
CA LYS A 340 28.32 -16.26 30.13
C LYS A 340 27.71 -14.96 29.62
N LEU A 341 28.00 -13.86 30.31
CA LEU A 341 27.53 -12.53 29.93
C LEU A 341 27.95 -12.09 28.50
N PRO A 342 29.21 -12.31 28.05
CA PRO A 342 29.62 -11.95 26.69
C PRO A 342 29.11 -12.90 25.60
N ASP A 343 28.43 -14.01 25.93
CA ASP A 343 27.98 -14.96 24.92
C ASP A 343 26.98 -14.28 23.97
N VAL A 344 27.20 -14.44 22.66
CA VAL A 344 26.28 -13.93 21.63
C VAL A 344 24.97 -14.74 21.62
N TYR A 345 25.08 -16.05 21.89
CA TYR A 345 23.96 -16.99 21.84
C TYR A 345 23.54 -17.47 23.24
N HIS A 346 22.27 -17.80 23.40
CA HIS A 346 21.76 -18.44 24.62
C HIS A 346 22.18 -19.92 24.63
N SER A 347 22.58 -20.42 25.79
CA SER A 347 23.07 -21.79 25.95
C SER A 347 21.99 -22.75 26.43
N PHE A 348 20.96 -22.22 27.11
CA PHE A 348 19.90 -23.02 27.73
C PHE A 348 18.50 -22.47 27.43
N LEU A 349 17.55 -23.37 27.27
CA LEU A 349 16.11 -23.13 27.26
C LEU A 349 15.51 -23.86 28.47
N VAL A 350 15.03 -23.10 29.45
CA VAL A 350 14.38 -23.62 30.65
C VAL A 350 12.89 -23.70 30.41
N LEU A 351 12.29 -24.86 30.65
CA LEU A 351 10.86 -25.15 30.59
C LEU A 351 10.36 -25.42 32.01
N SER A 352 9.38 -24.65 32.47
CA SER A 352 8.70 -24.89 33.75
C SER A 352 7.30 -25.46 33.50
N PHE A 353 6.92 -26.39 34.37
CA PHE A 353 5.63 -27.06 34.45
C PHE A 353 5.07 -26.89 35.86
N VAL A 354 3.85 -27.34 36.11
CA VAL A 354 3.20 -27.22 37.43
C VAL A 354 4.01 -27.92 38.54
N GLU A 355 4.62 -29.07 38.24
CA GLU A 355 5.36 -29.90 39.22
C GLU A 355 6.76 -30.27 38.73
N GLU A 356 7.23 -29.66 37.63
CA GLU A 356 8.47 -30.08 36.98
C GLU A 356 9.22 -28.89 36.36
N THR A 357 10.54 -28.97 36.32
CA THR A 357 11.41 -28.08 35.53
C THR A 357 12.35 -28.93 34.67
N ARG A 358 12.52 -28.53 33.41
CA ARG A 358 13.49 -29.11 32.47
C ARG A 358 14.38 -28.02 31.88
N VAL A 359 15.66 -28.32 31.71
CA VAL A 359 16.64 -27.43 31.08
C VAL A 359 17.19 -28.10 29.83
N LEU A 360 16.96 -27.48 28.67
CA LEU A 360 17.41 -27.97 27.38
C LEU A 360 18.64 -27.16 26.92
N SER A 361 19.73 -27.82 26.53
CA SER A 361 20.86 -27.15 25.91
C SER A 361 20.51 -26.71 24.48
N VAL A 362 20.85 -25.48 24.12
CA VAL A 362 20.64 -24.92 22.77
C VAL A 362 21.86 -25.26 21.89
N GLY A 363 21.61 -25.95 20.79
CA GLY A 363 22.61 -26.36 19.80
C GLY A 363 21.93 -26.79 18.50
N LEU A 364 22.54 -27.70 17.72
CA LEU A 364 21.90 -28.29 16.53
C LEU A 364 20.62 -29.06 16.87
N SER A 365 20.52 -29.59 18.08
CA SER A 365 19.31 -30.20 18.63
C SER A 365 19.21 -29.90 20.12
N PHE A 366 17.98 -29.81 20.63
CA PHE A 366 17.75 -29.69 22.07
C PHE A 366 18.08 -31.01 22.76
N LYS A 367 18.91 -30.94 23.80
CA LYS A 367 19.21 -32.07 24.69
C LYS A 367 18.85 -31.69 26.12
N ASP A 368 18.21 -32.60 26.83
CA ASP A 368 17.93 -32.41 28.24
C ASP A 368 19.23 -32.48 29.04
N VAL A 369 19.54 -31.40 29.75
CA VAL A 369 20.74 -31.22 30.58
C VAL A 369 20.35 -30.78 31.99
N THR A 370 19.11 -31.04 32.41
CA THR A 370 18.58 -30.62 33.72
C THR A 370 19.51 -31.02 34.87
N ASP A 371 19.99 -32.26 34.86
CA ASP A 371 20.88 -32.81 35.88
C ASP A 371 22.27 -32.16 35.89
N SER A 372 22.76 -31.69 34.74
CA SER A 372 24.08 -31.06 34.58
C SER A 372 24.09 -29.57 34.96
N VAL A 373 22.92 -28.94 34.92
CA VAL A 373 22.75 -27.51 35.24
C VAL A 373 22.54 -27.29 36.74
N GLY A 374 22.05 -28.29 37.48
CA GLY A 374 21.85 -28.24 38.93
C GLY A 374 20.53 -27.61 39.36
N PHE A 375 19.63 -27.37 38.40
CA PHE A 375 18.25 -26.98 38.69
C PHE A 375 17.52 -28.13 39.37
N GLN A 376 16.63 -27.80 40.30
CA GLN A 376 15.74 -28.76 40.90
C GLN A 376 14.66 -29.16 39.89
N PRO A 377 14.56 -30.45 39.50
CA PRO A 377 13.68 -30.89 38.42
C PRO A 377 12.22 -31.10 38.85
N ASP A 378 11.94 -31.30 40.14
CA ASP A 378 10.65 -31.64 40.73
C ASP A 378 9.89 -30.44 41.32
N VAL A 379 10.15 -29.23 40.78
CA VAL A 379 9.52 -27.98 41.22
C VAL A 379 9.11 -27.12 40.02
N CYS A 380 8.10 -26.27 40.23
CA CYS A 380 7.74 -25.20 39.30
C CYS A 380 8.73 -24.04 39.45
N THR A 381 9.53 -23.80 38.41
CA THR A 381 10.38 -22.60 38.34
C THR A 381 9.52 -21.38 38.04
N LEU A 382 9.60 -20.36 38.90
CA LEU A 382 8.91 -19.07 38.79
C LEU A 382 9.74 -18.01 38.06
N ALA A 383 11.07 -18.07 38.24
CA ALA A 383 12.03 -17.24 37.53
C ALA A 383 13.41 -17.92 37.51
N CYS A 384 14.18 -17.71 36.46
CA CYS A 384 15.58 -18.13 36.41
C CYS A 384 16.41 -17.19 35.53
N GLY A 385 17.74 -17.23 35.66
CA GLY A 385 18.63 -16.38 34.87
C GLY A 385 20.10 -16.55 35.22
N LEU A 386 20.95 -15.82 34.51
CA LEU A 386 22.39 -15.75 34.74
C LEU A 386 22.71 -14.68 35.79
N VAL A 387 23.49 -15.05 36.82
CA VAL A 387 23.95 -14.12 37.88
C VAL A 387 25.38 -13.66 37.63
N ALA A 388 26.24 -14.60 37.24
CA ALA A 388 27.63 -14.37 36.84
C ALA A 388 28.05 -15.48 35.87
N ASP A 389 29.18 -15.35 35.19
CA ASP A 389 29.64 -16.36 34.22
C ASP A 389 29.66 -17.77 34.84
N GLY A 390 28.90 -18.69 34.25
CA GLY A 390 28.73 -20.07 34.72
C GLY A 390 27.79 -20.25 35.92
N LEU A 391 27.29 -19.17 36.52
CA LEU A 391 26.44 -19.18 37.72
C LEU A 391 25.02 -18.75 37.40
N LEU A 392 24.11 -19.72 37.45
CA LEU A 392 22.68 -19.55 37.21
C LEU A 392 21.90 -19.47 38.52
N VAL A 393 20.71 -18.89 38.47
CA VAL A 393 19.74 -18.91 39.57
C VAL A 393 18.43 -19.53 39.11
N GLN A 394 17.83 -20.35 39.96
CA GLN A 394 16.47 -20.87 39.85
C GLN A 394 15.69 -20.41 41.07
N ILE A 395 14.53 -19.78 40.86
CA ILE A 395 13.60 -19.38 41.90
C ILE A 395 12.36 -20.24 41.75
N HIS A 396 12.01 -20.97 42.80
CA HIS A 396 10.74 -21.70 42.92
C HIS A 396 10.03 -21.28 44.20
N GLN A 397 8.83 -21.80 44.44
CA GLN A 397 7.96 -21.36 45.54
C GLN A 397 8.64 -21.44 46.94
N ASP A 398 9.51 -22.43 47.14
CA ASP A 398 10.11 -22.75 48.45
C ASP A 398 11.53 -22.20 48.61
N ALA A 399 12.25 -21.88 47.53
CA ALA A 399 13.66 -21.51 47.64
C ALA A 399 14.19 -20.69 46.45
N VAL A 400 15.32 -20.01 46.70
CA VAL A 400 16.21 -19.44 45.69
C VAL A 400 17.47 -20.29 45.62
N ARG A 401 17.75 -20.88 44.47
CA ARG A 401 18.82 -21.84 44.24
C ARG A 401 19.84 -21.27 43.26
N LEU A 402 21.09 -21.16 43.69
CA LEU A 402 22.24 -20.82 42.84
C LEU A 402 22.87 -22.12 42.33
N CYS A 403 23.04 -22.23 41.02
CA CYS A 403 23.53 -23.41 40.35
C CYS A 403 24.71 -23.05 39.44
N MET A 404 25.87 -23.65 39.67
CA MET A 404 27.00 -23.55 38.76
C MET A 404 26.94 -24.73 37.78
N ALA A 405 26.59 -24.42 36.54
CA ALA A 405 26.42 -25.43 35.50
C ALA A 405 27.79 -26.02 35.11
N ASN A 406 27.87 -27.35 35.04
CA ASN A 406 29.13 -28.03 34.73
C ASN A 406 28.91 -29.02 33.56
N MET A 407 29.44 -28.67 32.39
CA MET A 407 29.16 -29.39 31.14
C MET A 407 30.08 -30.60 30.93
N ASP A 408 31.09 -30.80 31.80
CA ASP A 408 32.07 -31.88 31.72
C ASP A 408 31.63 -33.18 32.44
N GLY A 409 30.36 -33.27 32.86
CA GLY A 409 29.77 -34.46 33.47
C GLY A 409 30.02 -34.64 34.98
N SER A 410 30.74 -33.72 35.63
CA SER A 410 30.83 -33.64 37.09
C SER A 410 29.57 -33.01 37.71
N SER A 411 29.26 -33.36 38.96
CA SER A 411 28.09 -32.81 39.66
C SER A 411 28.12 -31.27 39.72
N PRO A 412 27.01 -30.58 39.39
CA PRO A 412 26.95 -29.12 39.48
C PRO A 412 27.08 -28.65 40.93
N PHE A 413 27.74 -27.52 41.15
CA PHE A 413 27.75 -26.89 42.47
C PHE A 413 26.42 -26.16 42.70
N VAL A 414 25.79 -26.40 43.84
CA VAL A 414 24.47 -25.86 44.16
C VAL A 414 24.45 -25.29 45.58
N SER A 415 23.89 -24.09 45.72
CA SER A 415 23.61 -23.46 47.02
C SER A 415 22.17 -22.96 47.05
N SER A 416 21.41 -23.30 48.09
CA SER A 416 20.01 -22.93 48.23
C SER A 416 19.77 -22.03 49.43
N TRP A 417 18.93 -21.01 49.25
CA TRP A 417 18.38 -20.18 50.31
C TRP A 417 16.87 -20.44 50.42
N PHE A 418 16.39 -20.65 51.64
CA PHE A 418 14.98 -20.87 51.95
C PHE A 418 14.46 -19.73 52.84
N PRO A 419 13.23 -19.22 52.64
CA PRO A 419 12.65 -18.20 53.50
C PRO A 419 12.36 -18.75 54.90
N GLU A 420 12.65 -17.96 55.94
CA GLU A 420 12.51 -18.37 57.35
C GLU A 420 11.05 -18.42 57.84
N ASN A 421 10.06 -17.90 57.08
CA ASN A 421 8.64 -17.90 57.44
C ASN A 421 7.74 -18.13 56.20
N VAL A 422 7.00 -19.25 56.18
CA VAL A 422 6.29 -19.80 55.00
C VAL A 422 4.92 -19.14 54.73
N ASN A 423 4.53 -18.07 55.44
CA ASN A 423 3.13 -17.59 55.44
C ASN A 423 2.80 -16.31 54.63
N GLN A 424 3.68 -15.75 53.81
CA GLN A 424 3.33 -14.63 52.91
C GLN A 424 4.11 -14.67 51.59
N TYR A 425 3.41 -14.91 50.47
CA TYR A 425 3.97 -14.79 49.12
C TYR A 425 3.77 -13.37 48.58
N HIS A 426 4.88 -12.66 48.28
CA HIS A 426 4.90 -11.61 47.25
C HIS A 426 6.20 -11.71 46.43
N LEU A 427 6.05 -11.51 45.12
CA LEU A 427 7.03 -11.73 44.05
C LEU A 427 8.43 -11.17 44.34
N THR A 428 9.45 -12.02 44.22
CA THR A 428 10.84 -11.59 44.10
C THR A 428 11.22 -11.51 42.62
N ALA A 429 11.48 -10.30 42.13
CA ALA A 429 12.00 -10.09 40.79
C ALA A 429 13.51 -10.39 40.76
N ALA A 430 13.90 -11.48 40.10
CA ALA A 430 15.25 -11.57 39.53
C ALA A 430 15.25 -10.82 38.20
N LYS A 431 16.27 -10.00 37.97
CA LYS A 431 16.46 -9.29 36.70
C LYS A 431 16.90 -10.31 35.63
N SER A 432 15.91 -10.98 35.04
CA SER A 432 16.07 -11.87 33.89
C SER A 432 15.05 -11.43 32.84
N THR A 433 15.51 -11.34 31.59
CA THR A 433 14.66 -11.07 30.43
C THR A 433 13.64 -12.20 30.30
N LYS A 434 12.44 -12.01 30.86
CA LYS A 434 11.28 -12.82 30.49
C LYS A 434 11.07 -12.64 28.98
N PHE A 435 11.20 -13.72 28.23
CA PHE A 435 10.81 -13.74 26.84
C PHE A 435 9.28 -13.79 26.79
N ASN A 436 8.63 -12.68 26.46
CA ASN A 436 7.21 -12.67 26.15
C ASN A 436 7.03 -13.00 24.67
N GLY A 437 6.46 -14.16 24.38
CA GLY A 437 5.84 -14.43 23.08
C GLY A 437 6.33 -15.70 22.39
N TRP A 438 5.61 -16.80 22.58
CA TRP A 438 5.43 -17.84 21.56
C TRP A 438 3.94 -18.17 21.51
N SER A 439 3.33 -18.05 20.34
CA SER A 439 2.02 -18.62 20.06
C SER A 439 2.20 -20.10 19.74
N CYS A 440 1.33 -20.94 20.33
CA CYS A 440 1.24 -22.34 19.94
C CYS A 440 0.44 -22.41 18.63
N SER A 441 1.12 -22.66 17.51
CA SER A 441 0.47 -23.04 16.25
C SER A 441 0.75 -24.51 15.92
N THR A 442 -0.33 -25.24 15.67
CA THR A 442 -0.36 -26.62 15.20
C THR A 442 -0.14 -26.69 13.68
N LYS A 443 0.93 -27.40 13.30
CA LYS A 443 1.30 -28.05 12.01
C LYS A 443 0.11 -28.40 11.06
N SER A 444 0.19 -28.49 9.72
CA SER A 444 1.27 -28.81 8.74
C SER A 444 0.76 -28.65 7.26
N PRO A 445 1.47 -29.16 6.22
CA PRO A 445 1.80 -28.42 4.99
C PRO A 445 0.68 -28.40 3.92
N ALA A 446 0.53 -27.31 3.18
CA ALA A 446 -0.26 -27.30 1.96
C ALA A 446 0.65 -27.48 0.74
N SER A 447 0.71 -28.71 0.23
CA SER A 447 1.09 -28.99 -1.16
C SER A 447 -0.16 -28.96 -2.02
N GLN A 448 0.01 -28.48 -3.25
CA GLN A 448 -0.83 -28.76 -4.42
C GLN A 448 -2.17 -28.02 -4.55
N PHE A 449 -2.15 -26.70 -4.79
CA PHE A 449 -3.25 -26.06 -5.55
C PHE A 449 -2.85 -24.74 -6.21
N LEU A 450 -1.74 -24.71 -6.97
CA LEU A 450 -1.29 -23.49 -7.65
C LEU A 450 -0.68 -23.80 -9.01
N LYS A 451 -1.52 -24.27 -9.94
CA LYS A 451 -1.27 -24.13 -11.37
C LYS A 451 -2.55 -23.57 -11.98
N ASN A 452 -2.41 -22.44 -12.69
CA ASN A 452 -3.40 -21.80 -13.58
C ASN A 452 -4.18 -20.58 -13.04
N LEU A 453 -3.51 -19.59 -12.42
CA LEU A 453 -4.11 -18.27 -12.15
C LEU A 453 -3.35 -17.07 -12.74
N LEU A 454 -2.15 -17.26 -13.28
CA LEU A 454 -1.40 -16.22 -14.02
C LEU A 454 -1.87 -16.13 -15.49
N GLY A 455 -3.18 -16.06 -15.69
CA GLY A 455 -3.74 -15.61 -16.96
C GLY A 455 -3.82 -14.10 -16.93
N ARG A 456 -2.94 -13.41 -17.68
CA ARG A 456 -3.01 -11.97 -17.92
C ARG A 456 -4.47 -11.56 -18.19
N ARG A 457 -5.00 -10.62 -17.39
CA ARG A 457 -6.29 -9.97 -17.67
C ARG A 457 -6.20 -8.89 -18.76
N ASP A 458 -5.14 -8.86 -19.56
CA ASP A 458 -4.99 -7.89 -20.64
C ASP A 458 -5.47 -8.42 -21.98
N ALA A 459 -6.77 -8.70 -21.98
CA ALA A 459 -7.55 -8.72 -23.19
C ALA A 459 -8.80 -7.87 -22.97
N LYS A 460 -8.68 -6.56 -23.19
CA LYS A 460 -9.83 -5.68 -23.44
C LYS A 460 -10.45 -6.06 -24.79
N LEU A 461 -11.06 -7.24 -24.85
CA LEU A 461 -12.07 -7.52 -25.85
C LEU A 461 -13.22 -6.54 -25.58
N ARG A 462 -13.44 -5.62 -26.52
CA ARG A 462 -14.50 -4.60 -26.45
C ARG A 462 -15.87 -5.28 -26.57
N PHE A 463 -16.30 -5.92 -25.50
CA PHE A 463 -17.57 -6.61 -25.47
C PHE A 463 -18.69 -5.64 -25.13
N LEU A 464 -19.58 -5.44 -26.10
CA LEU A 464 -20.90 -4.84 -25.88
C LEU A 464 -21.97 -5.91 -25.61
N LEU A 465 -21.57 -7.19 -25.61
CA LEU A 465 -22.45 -8.35 -25.54
C LEU A 465 -21.99 -9.28 -24.43
N PHE A 466 -22.94 -9.81 -23.68
CA PHE A 466 -22.71 -10.90 -22.72
C PHE A 466 -23.69 -12.05 -23.01
N TYR A 467 -23.30 -13.27 -22.62
CA TYR A 467 -24.05 -14.48 -22.94
C TYR A 467 -24.36 -15.25 -21.67
N VAL A 468 -25.61 -15.73 -21.56
CA VAL A 468 -25.96 -16.78 -20.60
C VAL A 468 -25.82 -18.10 -21.32
N CYS A 469 -25.00 -18.98 -20.75
CA CYS A 469 -24.69 -20.27 -21.31
C CYS A 469 -24.85 -21.33 -20.23
N GLY A 470 -25.13 -22.57 -20.63
CA GLY A 470 -25.09 -23.71 -19.72
C GLY A 470 -24.92 -25.01 -20.45
N PHE A 471 -24.74 -26.07 -19.68
CA PHE A 471 -24.53 -27.42 -20.18
C PHE A 471 -25.89 -28.13 -20.26
N PRO A 472 -26.39 -28.46 -21.46
CA PRO A 472 -27.63 -29.21 -21.59
C PRO A 472 -27.44 -30.62 -21.01
N ASN A 473 -28.45 -31.12 -20.28
CA ASN A 473 -28.42 -32.44 -19.65
C ASN A 473 -28.08 -33.58 -20.63
N ASP A 474 -28.47 -33.43 -21.90
CA ASP A 474 -28.23 -34.44 -22.94
C ASP A 474 -26.77 -34.49 -23.43
N ARG A 475 -25.98 -33.42 -23.23
CA ARG A 475 -24.57 -33.29 -23.64
C ARG A 475 -23.79 -32.38 -22.69
N PRO A 476 -23.37 -32.87 -21.52
CA PRO A 476 -22.64 -32.08 -20.53
C PRO A 476 -21.24 -31.63 -21.01
N ASP A 477 -20.74 -32.21 -22.11
CA ASP A 477 -19.49 -31.86 -22.77
C ASP A 477 -19.60 -30.60 -23.66
N LYS A 478 -20.82 -30.13 -23.97
CA LYS A 478 -21.02 -29.00 -24.89
C LYS A 478 -21.76 -27.84 -24.25
N MET A 479 -21.07 -26.71 -24.09
CA MET A 479 -21.67 -25.45 -23.66
C MET A 479 -22.65 -24.94 -24.73
N LYS A 480 -23.89 -24.67 -24.33
CA LYS A 480 -24.93 -24.08 -25.19
C LYS A 480 -25.26 -22.67 -24.72
N ARG A 481 -25.38 -21.75 -25.68
CA ARG A 481 -25.88 -20.39 -25.43
C ARG A 481 -27.41 -20.41 -25.26
N PHE A 482 -27.90 -19.83 -24.17
CA PHE A 482 -29.32 -19.70 -23.86
C PHE A 482 -29.86 -18.29 -24.10
N ALA A 483 -29.13 -17.25 -23.67
CA ALA A 483 -29.52 -15.86 -23.89
C ALA A 483 -28.32 -14.98 -24.25
N VAL A 484 -28.61 -13.82 -24.82
CA VAL A 484 -27.64 -12.75 -25.09
C VAL A 484 -28.19 -11.42 -24.59
N GLY A 485 -27.36 -10.68 -23.86
CA GLY A 485 -27.63 -9.30 -23.48
C GLY A 485 -26.68 -8.35 -24.22
N ARG A 486 -27.14 -7.13 -24.49
CA ARG A 486 -26.36 -6.09 -25.16
C ARG A 486 -26.42 -4.80 -24.36
N THR A 487 -25.25 -4.19 -24.15
CA THR A 487 -25.10 -2.86 -23.53
C THR A 487 -24.82 -1.79 -24.60
N ARG A 488 -25.00 -0.52 -24.23
CA ARG A 488 -24.66 0.62 -25.10
C ARG A 488 -23.16 0.86 -25.14
N PHE A 489 -22.50 0.72 -23.99
CA PHE A 489 -21.06 0.97 -23.83
C PHE A 489 -20.32 -0.30 -23.41
N MET A 490 -18.99 -0.21 -23.47
CA MET A 490 -18.09 -1.33 -23.22
C MET A 490 -18.28 -1.86 -21.80
N ILE A 491 -18.56 -3.17 -21.69
CA ILE A 491 -18.68 -3.85 -20.40
C ILE A 491 -17.30 -3.88 -19.75
N THR A 492 -17.23 -3.42 -18.50
CA THR A 492 -16.02 -3.43 -17.67
C THR A 492 -16.06 -4.51 -16.60
N SER A 493 -17.25 -4.81 -16.05
CA SER A 493 -17.44 -5.87 -15.06
C SER A 493 -18.78 -6.58 -15.24
N LEU A 494 -18.81 -7.86 -14.86
CA LEU A 494 -19.98 -8.73 -14.96
C LEU A 494 -20.00 -9.66 -13.74
N ARG A 495 -21.06 -9.57 -12.92
CA ARG A 495 -21.28 -10.46 -11.77
C ARG A 495 -22.72 -10.97 -11.73
N THR A 496 -22.91 -12.08 -11.04
CA THR A 496 -24.21 -12.75 -10.93
C THR A 496 -24.55 -13.05 -9.49
N TYR A 497 -25.82 -12.93 -9.14
CA TYR A 497 -26.41 -13.39 -7.89
C TYR A 497 -27.71 -14.13 -8.21
N LEU A 498 -27.71 -15.45 -8.08
CA LEU A 498 -28.81 -16.31 -8.53
C LEU A 498 -29.16 -16.03 -10.01
N THR A 499 -30.38 -15.54 -10.29
CA THR A 499 -30.85 -15.17 -11.63
C THR A 499 -30.62 -13.70 -11.98
N ARG A 500 -30.08 -12.91 -11.05
CA ARG A 500 -29.71 -11.50 -11.27
C ARG A 500 -28.30 -11.40 -11.81
N ILE A 501 -28.11 -10.47 -12.73
CA ILE A 501 -26.82 -10.17 -13.36
C ILE A 501 -26.61 -8.66 -13.25
N VAL A 502 -25.50 -8.23 -12.67
CA VAL A 502 -25.07 -6.83 -12.72
C VAL A 502 -23.98 -6.68 -13.77
N VAL A 503 -24.14 -5.67 -14.62
CA VAL A 503 -23.23 -5.33 -15.70
C VAL A 503 -22.72 -3.92 -15.43
N GLY A 504 -21.44 -3.77 -15.12
CA GLY A 504 -20.76 -2.47 -15.09
C GLY A 504 -20.26 -2.12 -16.47
N ASP A 505 -20.46 -0.88 -16.91
CA ASP A 505 -19.92 -0.40 -18.18
C ASP A 505 -19.05 0.85 -18.02
N CYS A 506 -18.39 1.25 -19.10
CA CYS A 506 -17.45 2.36 -19.09
C CYS A 506 -18.10 3.75 -19.15
N ARG A 507 -19.43 3.90 -18.99
CA ARG A 507 -20.08 5.23 -19.08
C ARG A 507 -21.42 5.36 -18.34
N ASP A 508 -22.37 4.45 -18.57
CA ASP A 508 -23.72 4.50 -17.99
C ASP A 508 -23.78 3.99 -16.55
N GLY A 509 -22.68 3.47 -16.00
CA GLY A 509 -22.65 2.94 -14.64
C GLY A 509 -22.99 1.46 -14.59
N VAL A 510 -23.86 1.07 -13.65
CA VAL A 510 -24.29 -0.33 -13.49
C VAL A 510 -25.71 -0.58 -13.99
N LEU A 511 -25.89 -1.73 -14.65
CA LEU A 511 -27.14 -2.18 -15.24
C LEU A 511 -27.50 -3.55 -14.65
N PHE A 512 -28.73 -3.71 -14.16
CA PHE A 512 -29.20 -4.99 -13.62
C PHE A 512 -30.06 -5.70 -14.67
N TYR A 513 -29.79 -6.97 -14.88
CA TYR A 513 -30.56 -7.87 -15.70
C TYR A 513 -31.12 -9.03 -14.87
N SER A 514 -32.30 -9.50 -15.23
CA SER A 514 -32.93 -10.71 -14.71
C SER A 514 -32.97 -11.77 -15.81
N TYR A 515 -32.43 -12.95 -15.53
CA TYR A 515 -32.53 -14.10 -16.43
C TYR A 515 -33.76 -14.94 -16.07
N HIS A 516 -34.65 -15.10 -17.05
CA HIS A 516 -35.83 -15.95 -16.93
C HIS A 516 -35.57 -17.26 -17.67
N GLU A 517 -35.44 -18.35 -16.91
CA GLU A 517 -35.03 -19.65 -17.43
C GLU A 517 -36.07 -20.27 -18.38
N ASP A 518 -37.36 -20.16 -18.05
CA ASP A 518 -38.46 -20.75 -18.84
C ASP A 518 -38.49 -20.21 -20.28
N VAL A 519 -38.28 -18.91 -20.43
CA VAL A 519 -38.29 -18.22 -21.73
C VAL A 519 -36.89 -18.04 -22.33
N LYS A 520 -35.83 -18.35 -21.57
CA LYS A 520 -34.42 -18.14 -21.92
C LYS A 520 -34.15 -16.70 -22.40
N LYS A 521 -34.69 -15.72 -21.67
CA LYS A 521 -34.57 -14.29 -21.98
C LYS A 521 -33.97 -13.50 -20.82
N LEU A 522 -33.33 -12.40 -21.18
CA LEU A 522 -32.81 -11.39 -20.26
C LEU A 522 -33.70 -10.15 -20.33
N HIS A 523 -34.07 -9.63 -19.16
CA HIS A 523 -34.78 -8.38 -19.02
C HIS A 523 -33.94 -7.42 -18.18
N GLN A 524 -33.69 -6.21 -18.67
CA GLN A 524 -33.06 -5.17 -17.87
C GLN A 524 -34.09 -4.64 -16.87
N VAL A 525 -33.74 -4.65 -15.59
CA VAL A 525 -34.65 -4.29 -14.48
C VAL A 525 -34.25 -2.97 -13.85
N TYR A 526 -32.95 -2.73 -13.66
CA TYR A 526 -32.46 -1.52 -13.00
C TYR A 526 -31.31 -0.86 -13.78
N CYS A 527 -31.18 0.47 -13.63
CA CYS A 527 -30.08 1.28 -14.17
C CYS A 527 -29.59 2.26 -13.11
N ASP A 528 -28.28 2.49 -13.09
CA ASP A 528 -27.65 3.55 -12.31
C ASP A 528 -28.20 4.93 -12.73
N PRO A 529 -28.61 5.79 -11.77
CA PRO A 529 -29.02 7.16 -12.08
C PRO A 529 -27.85 8.07 -12.48
N ALA A 530 -26.60 7.66 -12.24
CA ALA A 530 -25.40 8.45 -12.51
C ALA A 530 -24.54 7.83 -13.62
N GLN A 531 -23.91 8.70 -14.43
CA GLN A 531 -22.91 8.27 -15.39
C GLN A 531 -21.59 7.98 -14.67
N ARG A 532 -21.26 6.70 -14.51
CA ARG A 532 -20.04 6.25 -13.83
C ARG A 532 -19.12 5.51 -14.79
N LEU A 533 -17.83 5.76 -14.66
CA LEU A 533 -16.80 4.98 -15.32
C LEU A 533 -16.51 3.74 -14.46
N VAL A 534 -17.31 2.68 -14.58
CA VAL A 534 -17.20 1.54 -13.66
C VAL A 534 -15.83 0.87 -13.77
N ALA A 535 -15.16 0.72 -12.64
CA ALA A 535 -13.93 -0.06 -12.48
C ALA A 535 -14.28 -1.54 -12.20
N ASP A 536 -15.00 -1.81 -11.11
CA ASP A 536 -15.58 -3.12 -10.79
C ASP A 536 -16.93 -2.96 -10.06
N CYS A 537 -17.74 -4.01 -10.04
CA CYS A 537 -19.02 -4.04 -9.32
C CYS A 537 -19.34 -5.45 -8.85
N PHE A 538 -20.16 -5.57 -7.82
CA PHE A 538 -20.79 -6.85 -7.44
C PHE A 538 -22.16 -6.64 -6.79
N LEU A 539 -22.98 -7.68 -6.85
CA LEU A 539 -24.29 -7.73 -6.19
C LEU A 539 -24.09 -8.12 -4.72
N MET A 540 -24.54 -7.26 -3.80
CA MET A 540 -24.56 -7.58 -2.37
C MET A 540 -25.74 -8.51 -2.06
N ASP A 541 -26.88 -8.27 -2.72
CA ASP A 541 -28.09 -9.08 -2.73
C ASP A 541 -28.80 -8.99 -4.10
N ALA A 542 -30.07 -9.40 -4.20
CA ALA A 542 -30.82 -9.38 -5.46
C ALA A 542 -31.18 -7.99 -6.00
N ASN A 543 -31.16 -6.97 -5.13
CA ASN A 543 -31.67 -5.61 -5.36
C ASN A 543 -30.65 -4.50 -5.00
N SER A 544 -29.48 -4.85 -4.47
CA SER A 544 -28.41 -3.92 -4.14
C SER A 544 -27.04 -4.33 -4.73
N ALA A 545 -26.25 -3.33 -5.11
CA ALA A 545 -24.90 -3.51 -5.65
C ALA A 545 -23.93 -2.49 -5.09
N ALA A 546 -22.70 -2.94 -4.89
CA ALA A 546 -21.55 -2.08 -4.69
C ALA A 546 -20.85 -1.85 -6.04
N VAL A 547 -20.47 -0.61 -6.30
CA VAL A 547 -19.77 -0.20 -7.52
C VAL A 547 -18.56 0.66 -7.18
N SER A 548 -17.41 0.32 -7.74
CA SER A 548 -16.25 1.21 -7.78
C SER A 548 -16.16 1.90 -9.14
N ASP A 549 -15.75 3.16 -9.15
CA ASP A 549 -15.49 3.90 -10.39
C ASP A 549 -14.00 4.21 -10.57
N ARG A 550 -13.62 4.48 -11.82
CA ARG A 550 -12.25 4.82 -12.24
C ARG A 550 -11.76 6.17 -11.77
N LYS A 551 -12.62 6.92 -11.07
CA LYS A 551 -12.26 8.21 -10.47
C LYS A 551 -11.92 8.06 -8.99
N GLY A 552 -12.02 6.83 -8.45
CA GLY A 552 -11.60 6.50 -7.10
C GLY A 552 -12.72 6.59 -6.07
N SER A 553 -13.99 6.54 -6.49
CA SER A 553 -15.12 6.50 -5.58
C SER A 553 -15.75 5.11 -5.55
N ILE A 554 -16.32 4.77 -4.39
CA ILE A 554 -17.19 3.62 -4.20
C ILE A 554 -18.60 4.11 -3.88
N ALA A 555 -19.62 3.42 -4.38
CA ALA A 555 -21.02 3.71 -4.12
C ALA A 555 -21.82 2.43 -3.88
N ILE A 556 -22.80 2.52 -3.00
CA ILE A 556 -23.80 1.45 -2.78
C ILE A 556 -25.13 1.92 -3.37
N LEU A 557 -25.63 1.14 -4.31
CA LEU A 557 -26.89 1.39 -5.02
C LEU A 557 -27.90 0.34 -4.60
N SER A 558 -29.15 0.74 -4.34
CA SER A 558 -30.22 -0.20 -4.03
C SER A 558 -31.55 0.22 -4.63
N CYS A 559 -32.39 -0.77 -4.91
CA CYS A 559 -33.81 -0.56 -5.17
C CYS A 559 -34.62 -0.82 -3.88
N LYS A 560 -35.70 -0.06 -3.65
CA LYS A 560 -36.68 -0.36 -2.60
C LYS A 560 -37.67 -1.42 -3.12
N ASP A 561 -38.05 -2.39 -2.29
CA ASP A 561 -38.84 -3.56 -2.68
C ASP A 561 -40.30 -3.26 -3.15
N HIS A 562 -40.59 -3.75 -4.36
CA HIS A 562 -41.63 -4.72 -4.75
C HIS A 562 -43.17 -4.50 -4.68
N SER A 563 -43.75 -3.31 -4.46
CA SER A 563 -45.23 -3.19 -4.56
C SER A 563 -45.82 -2.58 -5.84
N ASP A 564 -45.12 -1.75 -6.62
CA ASP A 564 -45.85 -0.86 -7.57
C ASP A 564 -45.34 -0.70 -9.00
N PHE A 565 -44.31 -1.42 -9.46
CA PHE A 565 -43.70 -1.08 -10.76
C PHE A 565 -43.29 -2.26 -11.63
N GLU A 566 -44.27 -3.01 -12.15
CA GLU A 566 -44.07 -3.86 -13.33
C GLU A 566 -43.90 -3.04 -14.64
N TYR A 567 -43.97 -1.69 -14.56
CA TYR A 567 -43.93 -0.77 -15.71
C TYR A 567 -43.10 0.52 -15.50
N SER A 568 -42.24 0.62 -14.48
CA SER A 568 -41.35 1.80 -14.35
C SER A 568 -40.24 1.78 -15.41
N ASN A 569 -39.97 2.93 -16.04
CA ASN A 569 -38.84 3.08 -16.98
C ASN A 569 -37.52 2.66 -16.27
N PRO A 570 -36.79 1.65 -16.77
CA PRO A 570 -35.57 1.16 -16.13
C PRO A 570 -34.43 2.18 -16.09
N GLU A 571 -34.55 3.32 -16.78
CA GLU A 571 -33.47 4.29 -16.97
C GLU A 571 -33.06 5.09 -15.71
N SER A 572 -33.74 4.99 -14.56
CA SER A 572 -33.35 5.72 -13.32
C SER A 572 -34.03 5.25 -12.03
N ASN A 573 -34.03 3.95 -11.75
CA ASN A 573 -34.76 3.38 -10.61
C ASN A 573 -33.87 2.87 -9.46
N LEU A 574 -32.54 2.93 -9.58
CA LEU A 574 -31.65 2.72 -8.43
C LEU A 574 -31.52 3.99 -7.59
N ASN A 575 -31.51 3.83 -6.27
CA ASN A 575 -31.19 4.89 -5.33
C ASN A 575 -29.73 4.78 -4.89
N LEU A 576 -29.05 5.91 -4.83
CA LEU A 576 -27.73 6.00 -4.20
C LEU A 576 -27.88 6.05 -2.68
N ASN A 577 -27.48 4.98 -2.00
CA ASN A 577 -27.58 4.88 -0.54
C ASN A 577 -26.45 5.66 0.13
N CYS A 578 -25.22 5.34 -0.26
CA CYS A 578 -24.02 6.01 0.22
C CYS A 578 -22.92 6.00 -0.84
N ALA A 579 -21.99 6.94 -0.70
CA ALA A 579 -20.81 7.05 -1.55
C ALA A 579 -19.62 7.56 -0.74
N TYR A 580 -18.42 7.21 -1.20
CA TYR A 580 -17.17 7.60 -0.57
C TYR A 580 -16.04 7.69 -1.58
N HIS A 581 -15.29 8.79 -1.55
CA HIS A 581 -14.11 8.97 -2.37
C HIS A 581 -12.86 8.46 -1.64
N MET A 582 -12.29 7.36 -2.13
CA MET A 582 -11.08 6.75 -1.59
C MET A 582 -9.82 7.54 -1.96
N GLY A 583 -9.85 8.28 -3.08
CA GLY A 583 -8.68 8.98 -3.63
C GLY A 583 -7.85 8.13 -4.60
N GLU A 584 -8.21 6.86 -4.74
CA GLU A 584 -7.55 5.90 -5.62
C GLU A 584 -8.56 4.90 -6.18
N VAL A 585 -8.24 4.30 -7.33
CA VAL A 585 -9.18 3.42 -8.02
C VAL A 585 -9.16 2.02 -7.42
N ALA A 586 -10.31 1.56 -6.93
CA ALA A 586 -10.50 0.15 -6.58
C ALA A 586 -10.64 -0.71 -7.85
N MET A 587 -9.60 -1.47 -8.15
CA MET A 587 -9.49 -2.35 -9.32
C MET A 587 -10.35 -3.60 -9.16
N ALA A 588 -10.50 -4.09 -7.93
CA ALA A 588 -11.34 -5.23 -7.60
C ALA A 588 -12.09 -4.95 -6.31
N ILE A 589 -13.38 -5.30 -6.28
CA ILE A 589 -14.20 -5.26 -5.07
C ILE A 589 -14.91 -6.60 -4.87
N LYS A 590 -14.93 -7.09 -3.63
CA LYS A 590 -15.55 -8.36 -3.27
C LYS A 590 -16.30 -8.26 -1.95
N LYS A 591 -17.35 -9.05 -1.83
CA LYS A 591 -18.03 -9.31 -0.56
C LYS A 591 -17.04 -10.02 0.37
N GLY A 592 -16.75 -9.42 1.51
CA GLY A 592 -15.88 -9.97 2.54
C GLY A 592 -16.58 -11.07 3.33
N GLY A 593 -15.81 -12.06 3.78
CA GLY A 593 -16.24 -13.04 4.78
C GLY A 593 -16.20 -12.46 6.20
N ASN A 594 -16.35 -13.31 7.22
CA ASN A 594 -16.18 -12.89 8.61
C ASN A 594 -14.69 -12.70 8.90
N ILE A 595 -14.12 -11.54 8.52
CA ILE A 595 -12.69 -11.22 8.60
C ILE A 595 -12.16 -11.34 10.04
N TYR A 596 -13.00 -11.14 11.06
CA TYR A 596 -12.62 -11.37 12.45
C TYR A 596 -13.79 -11.82 13.33
N LYS A 597 -13.58 -12.90 14.10
CA LYS A 597 -14.45 -13.34 15.21
C LYS A 597 -13.69 -13.14 16.50
N LEU A 598 -14.19 -12.28 17.40
CA LEU A 598 -13.60 -12.19 18.73
C LEU A 598 -13.79 -13.54 19.44
N PRO A 599 -12.77 -14.07 20.16
CA PRO A 599 -12.93 -15.29 20.95
C PRO A 599 -14.08 -15.20 21.97
N ALA A 600 -14.44 -13.98 22.40
CA ALA A 600 -15.58 -13.72 23.26
C ALA A 600 -16.94 -13.96 22.58
N ASP A 601 -17.04 -13.79 21.27
CA ASP A 601 -18.29 -13.99 20.51
C ASP A 601 -18.64 -15.48 20.37
N ASP A 602 -17.65 -16.37 20.33
CA ASP A 602 -17.86 -17.83 20.38
C ASP A 602 -18.47 -18.26 21.74
N VAL A 603 -18.04 -17.63 22.84
CA VAL A 603 -18.60 -17.87 24.18
C VAL A 603 -20.05 -17.39 24.23
N LEU A 604 -20.34 -16.17 23.74
CA LEU A 604 -21.69 -15.61 23.75
C LEU A 604 -22.67 -16.35 22.80
N ARG A 605 -22.18 -16.89 21.68
CA ARG A 605 -22.95 -17.78 20.79
C ARG A 605 -23.23 -19.14 21.43
N SER A 606 -22.28 -19.72 22.17
CA SER A 606 -22.48 -21.00 22.87
C SER A 606 -23.59 -20.94 23.92
N TYR A 607 -23.90 -19.75 24.44
CA TYR A 607 -25.02 -19.49 25.34
C TYR A 607 -26.28 -18.94 24.65
N GLY A 608 -26.27 -18.75 23.32
CA GLY A 608 -27.42 -18.25 22.56
C GLY A 608 -27.79 -16.78 22.85
N LEU A 609 -26.87 -15.98 23.37
CA LEU A 609 -27.12 -14.59 23.77
C LEU A 609 -26.80 -13.54 22.68
N SER A 610 -26.06 -13.89 21.62
CA SER A 610 -25.77 -12.97 20.52
C SER A 610 -26.82 -13.08 19.39
N LYS A 611 -27.65 -12.04 19.21
CA LYS A 611 -28.52 -11.86 18.03
C LYS A 611 -27.83 -11.13 16.86
N SER A 612 -26.51 -10.95 16.89
CA SER A 612 -25.76 -10.31 15.80
C SER A 612 -25.28 -11.36 14.80
N THR A 613 -26.17 -11.78 13.90
CA THR A 613 -25.86 -12.83 12.91
C THR A 613 -26.07 -12.39 11.46
N GLU A 614 -26.40 -11.12 11.17
CA GLU A 614 -26.60 -10.67 9.77
C GLU A 614 -25.68 -9.51 9.34
N ALA A 615 -25.17 -8.69 10.26
CA ALA A 615 -24.37 -7.51 9.88
C ALA A 615 -22.96 -7.84 9.35
N ALA A 616 -22.37 -8.98 9.74
CA ALA A 616 -21.03 -9.36 9.29
C ALA A 616 -21.01 -9.85 7.83
N ASP A 617 -22.17 -10.22 7.28
CA ASP A 617 -22.25 -10.79 5.94
C ASP A 617 -22.11 -9.74 4.83
N ASP A 618 -22.21 -8.43 5.10
CA ASP A 618 -22.20 -7.38 4.06
C ASP A 618 -20.93 -6.50 4.04
N THR A 619 -19.83 -7.01 4.58
CA THR A 619 -18.52 -6.33 4.49
C THR A 619 -18.07 -6.27 3.03
N ILE A 620 -17.45 -5.15 2.64
CA ILE A 620 -16.88 -4.96 1.30
C ILE A 620 -15.38 -4.80 1.44
N ILE A 621 -14.63 -5.61 0.69
CA ILE A 621 -13.18 -5.47 0.57
C ILE A 621 -12.87 -4.91 -0.81
N ALA A 622 -11.98 -3.93 -0.89
CA ALA A 622 -11.50 -3.34 -2.14
C ALA A 622 -9.99 -3.40 -2.21
N GLY A 623 -9.45 -3.91 -3.31
CA GLY A 623 -8.03 -3.82 -3.67
C GLY A 623 -7.83 -2.74 -4.72
N THR A 624 -6.86 -1.86 -4.50
CA THR A 624 -6.71 -0.64 -5.31
C THR A 624 -5.50 -0.63 -6.23
N LEU A 625 -5.49 0.35 -7.14
CA LEU A 625 -4.38 0.61 -8.05
C LEU A 625 -3.08 0.96 -7.32
N LEU A 626 -3.13 1.64 -6.16
CA LEU A 626 -1.92 2.00 -5.40
C LEU A 626 -1.57 0.95 -4.33
N GLY A 627 -2.23 -0.22 -4.34
CA GLY A 627 -1.93 -1.33 -3.42
C GLY A 627 -2.61 -1.25 -2.07
N SER A 628 -3.44 -0.24 -1.82
CA SER A 628 -4.25 -0.15 -0.61
C SER A 628 -5.35 -1.20 -0.57
N ILE A 629 -5.73 -1.60 0.64
CA ILE A 629 -6.88 -2.47 0.90
C ILE A 629 -7.87 -1.68 1.75
N PHE A 630 -9.06 -1.43 1.20
CA PHE A 630 -10.14 -0.81 1.95
C PHE A 630 -11.12 -1.88 2.43
N VAL A 631 -11.59 -1.73 3.66
CA VAL A 631 -12.65 -2.55 4.22
C VAL A 631 -13.80 -1.63 4.64
N PHE A 632 -14.97 -1.86 4.07
CA PHE A 632 -16.20 -1.15 4.41
C PHE A 632 -17.09 -2.11 5.19
N ALA A 633 -17.34 -1.80 6.47
CA ALA A 633 -18.23 -2.58 7.31
C ALA A 633 -19.49 -1.78 7.66
N PRO A 634 -20.67 -2.42 7.64
CA PRO A 634 -21.89 -1.80 8.14
C PRO A 634 -21.83 -1.64 9.67
N ILE A 635 -22.33 -0.52 10.16
CA ILE A 635 -22.47 -0.23 11.60
C ILE A 635 -23.91 0.11 11.93
N SER A 636 -24.28 0.02 13.21
CA SER A 636 -25.63 0.42 13.63
C SER A 636 -25.82 1.93 13.42
N ARG A 637 -27.08 2.35 13.32
CA ARG A 637 -27.39 3.78 13.18
C ARG A 637 -26.93 4.59 14.39
N GLU A 638 -27.08 4.03 15.59
CA GLU A 638 -26.64 4.66 16.84
C GLU A 638 -25.11 4.81 16.88
N GLU A 639 -24.39 3.79 16.41
CA GLU A 639 -22.93 3.83 16.29
C GLU A 639 -22.48 4.86 15.25
N TYR A 640 -23.17 4.94 14.11
CA TYR A 640 -22.91 5.93 13.09
C TYR A 640 -23.06 7.36 13.62
N GLU A 641 -24.19 7.67 14.28
CA GLU A 641 -24.45 9.01 14.82
C GLU A 641 -23.41 9.42 15.88
N LEU A 642 -22.94 8.47 16.70
CA LEU A 642 -21.87 8.70 17.67
C LEU A 642 -20.53 9.00 16.98
N LEU A 643 -20.13 8.15 16.04
CA LEU A 643 -18.84 8.25 15.36
C LEU A 643 -18.78 9.45 14.40
N GLU A 644 -19.90 9.80 13.76
CA GLU A 644 -20.00 11.03 12.95
C GLU A 644 -19.70 12.27 13.79
N ALA A 645 -20.23 12.32 15.03
CA ALA A 645 -19.98 13.42 15.94
C ALA A 645 -18.52 13.50 16.41
N VAL A 646 -17.84 12.35 16.54
CA VAL A 646 -16.41 12.25 16.88
C VAL A 646 -15.55 12.68 15.69
N GLN A 647 -15.82 12.17 14.48
CA GLN A 647 -15.13 12.55 13.25
C GLN A 647 -15.20 14.06 13.00
N ALA A 648 -16.37 14.68 13.19
CA ALA A 648 -16.54 16.12 13.02
C ALA A 648 -15.64 16.96 13.95
N LYS A 649 -15.26 16.42 15.12
CA LYS A 649 -14.33 17.06 16.05
C LYS A 649 -12.87 16.80 15.68
N LEU A 650 -12.54 15.58 15.25
CA LEU A 650 -11.20 15.20 14.80
C LEU A 650 -10.75 16.02 13.59
N VAL A 651 -11.62 16.21 12.61
CA VAL A 651 -11.31 16.95 11.36
C VAL A 651 -10.83 18.38 11.62
N VAL A 652 -11.31 19.02 12.68
CA VAL A 652 -10.98 20.43 13.00
C VAL A 652 -9.96 20.58 14.13
N HIS A 653 -9.66 19.51 14.87
CA HIS A 653 -8.77 19.58 16.02
C HIS A 653 -7.31 19.64 15.55
N PRO A 654 -6.46 20.55 16.08
CA PRO A 654 -5.10 20.76 15.57
C PRO A 654 -4.17 19.53 15.55
N LEU A 655 -4.42 18.55 16.43
CA LEU A 655 -3.63 17.31 16.47
C LEU A 655 -3.98 16.30 15.38
N THR A 656 -5.16 16.42 14.76
CA THR A 656 -5.73 15.40 13.85
C THR A 656 -6.26 16.01 12.55
N ALA A 657 -6.18 17.34 12.40
CA ALA A 657 -6.58 18.04 11.19
C ALA A 657 -5.71 17.61 9.99
N PRO A 658 -6.27 17.56 8.77
CA PRO A 658 -5.52 17.20 7.56
C PRO A 658 -4.24 18.03 7.40
N VAL A 659 -3.10 17.37 7.22
CA VAL A 659 -1.75 17.99 7.21
C VAL A 659 -1.60 19.07 6.13
N LEU A 660 -2.21 18.85 4.96
CA LEU A 660 -2.16 19.80 3.83
C LEU A 660 -3.23 20.91 3.92
N GLY A 661 -4.06 20.91 4.97
CA GLY A 661 -5.14 21.88 5.15
C GLY A 661 -6.35 21.66 4.22
N ASN A 662 -6.42 20.53 3.52
CA ASN A 662 -7.54 20.16 2.65
C ASN A 662 -8.85 20.03 3.46
N ASP A 663 -9.97 20.46 2.88
CA ASP A 663 -11.28 20.19 3.48
C ASP A 663 -11.61 18.69 3.37
N HIS A 664 -11.68 18.01 4.52
CA HIS A 664 -11.97 16.58 4.60
C HIS A 664 -13.32 16.20 3.99
N LYS A 665 -14.34 17.03 4.21
CA LYS A 665 -15.71 16.78 3.77
C LYS A 665 -15.83 16.93 2.25
N GLU A 666 -15.12 17.90 1.69
CA GLU A 666 -14.99 18.08 0.25
C GLU A 666 -14.23 16.91 -0.37
N PHE A 667 -13.06 16.57 0.18
CA PHE A 667 -12.22 15.48 -0.33
C PHE A 667 -12.96 14.13 -0.37
N ARG A 668 -13.53 13.68 0.76
CA ARG A 668 -14.26 12.41 0.85
C ARG A 668 -15.62 12.44 0.15
N GLY A 669 -16.16 13.63 -0.10
CA GLY A 669 -17.43 13.86 -0.78
C GLY A 669 -17.30 14.15 -2.28
N ARG A 670 -16.09 14.11 -2.86
CA ARG A 670 -15.89 14.35 -4.29
C ARG A 670 -16.81 13.44 -5.11
N GLU A 671 -17.44 14.02 -6.12
CA GLU A 671 -18.34 13.34 -7.07
C GLU A 671 -19.58 12.67 -6.46
N SER A 672 -19.78 12.83 -5.15
CA SER A 672 -20.96 12.32 -4.45
C SER A 672 -22.06 13.39 -4.47
N PRO A 673 -23.30 13.05 -4.85
CA PRO A 673 -24.44 13.95 -4.70
C PRO A 673 -24.59 14.38 -3.25
N SER A 674 -24.96 15.65 -3.02
CA SER A 674 -25.14 16.22 -1.68
C SER A 674 -26.20 15.52 -0.81
N GLN A 675 -27.04 14.67 -1.43
CA GLN A 675 -28.12 13.92 -0.79
C GLN A 675 -27.73 12.49 -0.37
N ALA A 676 -26.56 11.99 -0.77
CA ALA A 676 -26.11 10.65 -0.40
C ALA A 676 -25.66 10.60 1.07
N THR A 677 -25.96 9.49 1.76
CA THR A 677 -25.41 9.25 3.11
C THR A 677 -23.90 9.11 2.99
N LYS A 678 -23.15 9.75 3.89
CA LYS A 678 -21.69 9.68 3.87
C LYS A 678 -21.23 8.42 4.57
N ILE A 679 -20.18 7.80 4.05
CA ILE A 679 -19.45 6.75 4.77
C ILE A 679 -18.48 7.44 5.73
N LEU A 680 -18.35 6.91 6.95
CA LEU A 680 -17.37 7.42 7.92
C LEU A 680 -15.95 7.02 7.52
N ASP A 681 -15.01 7.92 7.79
CA ASP A 681 -13.60 7.74 7.50
C ASP A 681 -12.92 7.03 8.67
N GLY A 682 -12.68 5.73 8.50
CA GLY A 682 -12.04 4.88 9.49
C GLY A 682 -10.64 5.37 9.87
N ASP A 683 -9.86 5.89 8.93
CA ASP A 683 -8.51 6.40 9.19
C ASP A 683 -8.55 7.68 10.04
N MET A 684 -9.51 8.56 9.76
CA MET A 684 -9.74 9.75 10.57
C MET A 684 -10.16 9.38 12.00
N LEU A 685 -11.05 8.39 12.15
CA LEU A 685 -11.52 7.92 13.45
C LEU A 685 -10.44 7.17 14.24
N ALA A 686 -9.60 6.38 13.58
CA ALA A 686 -8.54 5.59 14.19
C ALA A 686 -7.50 6.46 14.90
N GLN A 687 -7.23 7.67 14.40
CA GLN A 687 -6.36 8.64 15.07
C GLN A 687 -6.79 8.93 16.51
N PHE A 688 -8.07 8.82 16.85
CA PHE A 688 -8.54 8.99 18.23
C PHE A 688 -7.92 7.97 19.20
N LEU A 689 -7.67 6.74 18.74
CA LEU A 689 -7.05 5.67 19.54
C LEU A 689 -5.54 5.91 19.75
N GLU A 690 -4.89 6.70 18.91
CA GLU A 690 -3.48 7.06 19.04
C GLU A 690 -3.24 8.22 20.04
N LEU A 691 -4.30 8.95 20.40
CA LEU A 691 -4.25 10.06 21.34
C LEU A 691 -4.17 9.58 22.79
N THR A 692 -3.45 10.32 23.63
CA THR A 692 -3.51 10.12 25.09
C THR A 692 -4.90 10.45 25.63
N ASN A 693 -5.28 9.87 26.78
CA ASN A 693 -6.58 10.15 27.42
C ASN A 693 -6.89 11.66 27.56
N ARG A 694 -5.88 12.48 27.89
CA ARG A 694 -6.05 13.94 28.00
C ARG A 694 -6.34 14.60 26.66
N GLN A 695 -5.69 14.14 25.59
CA GLN A 695 -5.94 14.64 24.23
C GLN A 695 -7.30 14.17 23.71
N GLN A 696 -7.71 12.95 24.01
CA GLN A 696 -9.04 12.43 23.68
C GLN A 696 -10.15 13.27 24.35
N GLU A 697 -10.02 13.58 25.65
CA GLU A 697 -10.92 14.49 26.34
C GLU A 697 -10.96 15.89 25.71
N SER A 698 -9.79 16.42 25.32
CA SER A 698 -9.67 17.69 24.60
C SER A 698 -10.45 17.67 23.28
N VAL A 699 -10.27 16.63 22.46
CA VAL A 699 -11.02 16.44 21.21
C VAL A 699 -12.51 16.42 21.48
N LEU A 700 -12.97 15.61 22.45
CA LEU A 700 -14.40 15.51 22.78
C LEU A 700 -14.97 16.82 23.36
N SER A 701 -14.15 17.67 23.95
CA SER A 701 -14.57 19.00 24.44
C SER A 701 -14.65 20.06 23.34
N THR A 702 -14.13 19.78 22.14
CA THR A 702 -14.10 20.73 21.02
C THR A 702 -15.53 21.07 20.56
N PRO A 703 -15.89 22.36 20.40
CA PRO A 703 -17.21 22.76 19.91
C PRO A 703 -17.46 22.19 18.52
N GLN A 704 -18.67 21.66 18.28
CA GLN A 704 -19.00 21.21 16.93
C GLN A 704 -19.07 22.40 15.96
N PRO A 705 -18.50 22.28 14.75
CA PRO A 705 -18.67 23.30 13.73
C PRO A 705 -20.15 23.42 13.37
N SER A 706 -20.69 24.64 13.43
CA SER A 706 -22.08 24.91 13.04
C SER A 706 -22.27 24.61 11.55
N PRO A 707 -23.35 23.91 11.13
CA PRO A 707 -23.60 23.69 9.71
C PRO A 707 -23.85 25.04 9.01
N SER A 708 -22.99 25.39 8.06
CA SER A 708 -23.15 26.58 7.21
C SER A 708 -24.37 26.42 6.31
N SER A 709 -25.36 27.29 6.54
CA SER A 709 -26.45 27.70 5.63
C SER A 709 -27.26 26.60 4.93
N LEU A 710 -28.42 26.22 5.50
CA LEU A 710 -29.75 26.37 4.89
C LEU A 710 -30.86 25.86 5.83
N LYS A 711 -31.76 26.79 6.18
CA LYS A 711 -33.06 26.64 6.86
C LYS A 711 -33.04 26.17 8.33
N ALA A 712 -33.19 27.17 9.20
CA ALA A 712 -33.64 27.01 10.58
C ALA A 712 -34.97 26.24 10.62
N SER A 713 -34.93 25.01 11.12
CA SER A 713 -36.07 24.40 11.81
C SER A 713 -35.64 24.15 13.25
N SER A 714 -36.39 24.71 14.17
CA SER A 714 -36.15 24.70 15.61
C SER A 714 -36.41 23.32 16.20
N LYS A 715 -35.36 22.50 16.28
CA LYS A 715 -35.15 21.55 17.38
C LYS A 715 -33.68 21.63 17.78
N LYS A 716 -33.40 22.25 18.94
CA LYS A 716 -32.13 22.05 19.64
C LYS A 716 -32.07 20.56 20.00
N CYS A 717 -31.46 19.76 19.14
CA CYS A 717 -31.07 18.40 19.49
C CYS A 717 -29.79 18.55 20.31
N THR A 718 -29.92 18.70 21.62
CA THR A 718 -28.80 18.48 22.53
C THR A 718 -28.47 16.99 22.43
N SER A 719 -27.52 16.63 21.57
CA SER A 719 -26.93 15.31 21.60
C SER A 719 -26.37 15.08 23.02
N PRO A 720 -26.53 13.87 23.59
CA PRO A 720 -25.96 13.56 24.88
C PRO A 720 -24.44 13.82 24.86
N PRO A 721 -23.83 14.21 26.00
CA PRO A 721 -22.38 14.42 26.04
C PRO A 721 -21.67 13.13 25.63
N LEU A 722 -20.77 13.23 24.65
CA LEU A 722 -19.95 12.11 24.21
C LEU A 722 -19.09 11.62 25.38
N MET A 723 -19.39 10.42 25.89
CA MET A 723 -18.63 9.83 26.98
C MET A 723 -17.38 9.14 26.42
N LEU A 724 -16.20 9.53 26.93
CA LEU A 724 -14.91 9.00 26.46
C LEU A 724 -14.89 7.47 26.40
N HIS A 725 -15.29 6.82 27.50
CA HIS A 725 -15.31 5.37 27.60
C HIS A 725 -16.20 4.70 26.53
N GLN A 726 -17.34 5.29 26.20
CA GLN A 726 -18.22 4.75 25.15
C GLN A 726 -17.59 4.87 23.77
N VAL A 727 -16.94 6.00 23.49
CA VAL A 727 -16.24 6.22 22.20
C VAL A 727 -15.06 5.27 22.04
N VAL A 728 -14.21 5.15 23.07
CA VAL A 728 -13.04 4.25 23.05
C VAL A 728 -13.47 2.80 22.86
N GLN A 729 -14.43 2.31 23.66
CA GLN A 729 -14.90 0.92 23.54
C GLN A 729 -15.50 0.62 22.16
N LEU A 730 -16.27 1.56 21.60
CA LEU A 730 -16.83 1.39 20.26
C LEU A 730 -15.74 1.35 19.20
N LEU A 731 -14.81 2.30 19.23
CA LEU A 731 -13.71 2.38 18.27
C LEU A 731 -12.78 1.17 18.37
N GLU A 732 -12.43 0.72 19.57
CA GLU A 732 -11.66 -0.51 19.77
C GLU A 732 -12.38 -1.71 19.16
N ARG A 733 -13.68 -1.88 19.46
CA ARG A 733 -14.45 -3.00 18.90
C ARG A 733 -14.51 -2.96 17.37
N VAL A 734 -14.73 -1.78 16.78
CA VAL A 734 -14.76 -1.63 15.31
C VAL A 734 -13.38 -1.85 14.71
N HIS A 735 -12.33 -1.30 15.32
CA HIS A 735 -10.95 -1.47 14.87
C HIS A 735 -10.50 -2.94 14.92
N TYR A 736 -10.76 -3.63 16.03
CA TYR A 736 -10.47 -5.07 16.16
C TYR A 736 -11.34 -5.97 15.27
N ALA A 737 -12.50 -5.50 14.79
CA ALA A 737 -13.30 -6.27 13.84
C ALA A 737 -12.76 -6.16 12.40
N LEU A 738 -11.99 -5.11 12.11
CA LEU A 738 -11.46 -4.79 10.78
C LEU A 738 -9.99 -5.19 10.57
N HIS A 739 -9.23 -5.39 11.66
CA HIS A 739 -7.81 -5.76 11.68
C HIS A 739 -7.58 -7.08 12.41
#